data_AF-A0A421JL66-F1
#
_entry.id   AF-A0A421JL66-F1
#
_cell.length_a   1.000
_cell.length_b   1.000
_cell.length_c   1.000
_cell.angle_alpha   90.00
_cell.angle_beta   90.00
_cell.angle_gamma   90.00
#
_symmetry.space_group_name_H-M   'P 1'
#
loop_
_entity.id
_entity.type
_entity.pdbx_description
1 polymer ?
#
loop_
_entity_poly.entity_id
_entity_poly.type
_entity_poly.pdbx_seq_one_letter_code
_entity_poly.pdbx_strand_id
1 'polypeptide(L)'
;MAPHIESNQELNAPEPEHCPGPESDLAGKEDACQGCPNQEICSTNTDKGPDPDLPLINARLSQIDHKILVLSGKGGVGKSTFTSMLSWALAADESLEVGAMDLDICGPSLPRMLGAEGEGVHQSNSGWSPVYVADNLGLMSIGFMLPDPDSAIIWRGAKKNGLIKQFLKDVNWGERLDYLVVDTPPGTSDEHLAVTNYMREVGVDGALIVTTPQEVALLDVRKEIDFCRKAGIKILGLVENMSGFVCPNCKGQSQIFKPTTGGGKQLCKDLNIPFLGSVPLDPRIGACCDHGKCFFDEYPDSPATNAILDVVDALRDQNDNLATSLSITPYGVPRSLATVIDELISKGVLVAYSEYMSSTTSYLSKHSIFSVRNWLYWGLDSIGMVRHFSAMSPTGGLKDDRYIAWDLLVRLANELLNIVPINTGDYSDKLYSSTTLFNLLKHKVNKLDFDMVLKYWSRDTSICQIKVSKNTTYIKFDQSSITEDDIGIINIKTTLLNLSNRNNELVSRIEQLTNQAKKVLNNKQQVRHLLTQRQILNKSLTKTIDSFNELTTVLVKINDSQINHEIYTQLLTSSKVLRNLNSKVNIEDVESVKLDIEQEMNKVDEIGEVLFNTGEQAEIEEELEALIRENEEERIKEQELIKKLSELDVNKEIEEPEKVQERAKEKVLVPN
;
A
#
# COMPACT_ATOMS: atom_id res chain seq x y z
N MET A 1 -26.81 7.80 -22.15
CA MET A 1 -26.76 7.60 -23.60
C MET A 1 -25.78 8.60 -24.18
N ALA A 2 -24.55 8.18 -24.43
CA ALA A 2 -23.55 8.97 -25.17
C ALA A 2 -23.71 8.67 -26.67
N PRO A 3 -23.44 9.63 -27.58
CA PRO A 3 -23.62 9.41 -29.01
C PRO A 3 -22.51 8.50 -29.54
N HIS A 4 -22.90 7.47 -30.30
CA HIS A 4 -21.98 6.68 -31.12
C HIS A 4 -21.35 7.59 -32.18
N ILE A 5 -20.02 7.72 -32.15
CA ILE A 5 -19.26 8.25 -33.28
C ILE A 5 -18.89 7.05 -34.14
N GLU A 6 -19.62 6.83 -35.23
CA GLU A 6 -19.19 5.93 -36.30
C GLU A 6 -18.08 6.61 -37.10
N SER A 7 -16.85 6.10 -37.00
CA SER A 7 -15.78 6.45 -37.93
C SER A 7 -15.12 5.20 -38.48
N ASN A 8 -15.89 4.34 -39.15
CA ASN A 8 -15.34 3.29 -40.00
C ASN A 8 -15.69 3.63 -41.45
N GLN A 9 -14.80 4.35 -42.14
CA GLN A 9 -14.76 4.25 -43.59
C GLN A 9 -14.18 2.87 -43.92
N GLU A 10 -15.03 1.95 -44.37
CA GLU A 10 -14.63 0.61 -44.79
C GLU A 10 -13.58 0.70 -45.90
N LEU A 11 -12.48 -0.04 -45.74
CA LEU A 11 -11.45 -0.14 -46.77
C LEU A 11 -12.02 -0.88 -47.98
N ASN A 12 -11.82 -0.32 -49.17
CA ASN A 12 -12.33 -0.86 -50.42
C ASN A 12 -11.58 -2.14 -50.86
N ALA A 13 -10.37 -2.35 -50.35
CA ALA A 13 -9.51 -3.49 -50.69
C ALA A 13 -8.49 -3.78 -49.57
N PRO A 14 -7.96 -5.02 -49.48
CA PRO A 14 -6.86 -5.36 -48.57
C PRO A 14 -5.58 -4.57 -48.90
N GLU A 15 -4.71 -4.42 -47.90
CA GLU A 15 -3.47 -3.67 -48.00
C GLU A 15 -2.41 -4.33 -48.92
N PRO A 16 -1.64 -3.55 -49.72
CA PRO A 16 -0.55 -4.08 -50.53
C PRO A 16 0.67 -4.53 -49.70
N GLU A 17 1.52 -5.41 -50.24
CA GLU A 17 2.63 -6.07 -49.53
C GLU A 17 3.65 -5.13 -48.86
N HIS A 18 3.75 -3.88 -49.31
CA HIS A 18 4.65 -2.85 -48.76
C HIS A 18 3.89 -1.60 -48.28
N CYS A 19 2.65 -1.74 -47.84
CA CYS A 19 1.84 -0.64 -47.34
C CYS A 19 2.48 0.01 -46.09
N PRO A 20 2.66 1.35 -46.05
CA PRO A 20 3.13 2.05 -44.85
C PRO A 20 2.10 2.04 -43.70
N GLY A 21 0.88 1.58 -43.97
CA GLY A 21 -0.23 1.52 -43.02
C GLY A 21 -1.08 2.80 -43.01
N PRO A 22 -2.39 2.72 -42.72
CA PRO A 22 -3.32 3.85 -42.77
C PRO A 22 -3.14 4.87 -41.62
N GLU A 23 -2.26 4.58 -40.66
CA GLU A 23 -1.90 5.48 -39.55
C GLU A 23 -0.54 6.17 -39.74
N SER A 24 0.17 5.86 -40.83
CA SER A 24 1.47 6.50 -41.15
C SER A 24 1.27 7.87 -41.78
N ASP A 25 2.15 8.83 -41.47
CA ASP A 25 2.17 10.15 -42.10
C ASP A 25 2.39 10.09 -43.62
N LEU A 26 2.91 8.96 -44.09
CA LEU A 26 3.20 8.61 -45.47
C LEU A 26 2.06 7.82 -46.15
N ALA A 27 0.96 7.54 -45.44
CA ALA A 27 -0.20 6.86 -45.97
C ALA A 27 -0.78 7.62 -47.18
N GLY A 28 -0.94 6.92 -48.30
CA GLY A 28 -1.41 7.52 -49.56
C GLY A 28 -0.37 8.34 -50.33
N LYS A 29 0.86 8.50 -49.81
CA LYS A 29 1.92 9.37 -50.38
C LYS A 29 3.15 8.61 -50.89
N GLU A 30 3.43 7.42 -50.38
CA GLU A 30 4.56 6.59 -50.81
C GLU A 30 4.34 5.92 -52.17
N ASP A 31 5.44 5.50 -52.81
CA ASP A 31 5.41 4.72 -54.06
C ASP A 31 4.62 3.43 -53.90
N ALA A 32 4.69 2.79 -52.73
CA ALA A 32 3.92 1.60 -52.40
C ALA A 32 2.39 1.84 -52.32
N CYS A 33 1.95 3.10 -52.23
CA CYS A 33 0.54 3.48 -52.24
C CYS A 33 0.00 3.73 -53.65
N GLN A 34 0.86 3.88 -54.68
CA GLN A 34 0.42 4.17 -56.04
C GLN A 34 -0.44 3.03 -56.60
N GLY A 35 -1.67 3.34 -56.97
CA GLY A 35 -2.63 2.36 -57.51
C GLY A 35 -3.39 1.57 -56.45
N CYS A 36 -3.22 1.90 -55.16
CA CYS A 36 -4.04 1.33 -54.09
C CYS A 36 -5.46 1.93 -54.14
N PRO A 37 -6.55 1.11 -54.10
CA PRO A 37 -7.92 1.61 -54.05
C PRO A 37 -8.26 2.47 -52.82
N ASN A 38 -7.43 2.38 -51.77
CA ASN A 38 -7.56 3.16 -50.54
C ASN A 38 -6.65 4.40 -50.53
N GLN A 39 -5.91 4.67 -51.62
CA GLN A 39 -4.91 5.74 -51.67
C GLN A 39 -5.51 7.12 -51.39
N GLU A 40 -6.65 7.45 -52.00
CA GLU A 40 -7.32 8.75 -51.78
C GLU A 40 -7.80 8.91 -50.33
N ILE A 41 -8.37 7.84 -49.75
CA ILE A 41 -8.81 7.78 -48.35
C ILE A 41 -7.64 7.98 -47.39
N CYS A 42 -6.47 7.40 -47.71
CA CYS A 42 -5.26 7.55 -46.91
C CYS A 42 -4.59 8.92 -47.10
N SER A 43 -4.64 9.47 -48.32
CA SER A 43 -3.99 10.75 -48.67
C SER A 43 -4.74 11.98 -48.16
N THR A 44 -6.04 11.83 -47.87
CA THR A 44 -6.93 12.94 -47.53
C THR A 44 -6.67 13.52 -46.15
N ASN A 45 -5.73 12.95 -45.36
CA ASN A 45 -5.21 13.50 -44.10
C ASN A 45 -6.28 14.36 -43.41
N THR A 46 -7.44 13.76 -43.13
CA THR A 46 -8.33 14.36 -42.14
C THR A 46 -7.45 14.51 -40.92
N ASP A 47 -7.26 15.73 -40.46
CA ASP A 47 -6.63 16.02 -39.19
C ASP A 47 -7.38 15.19 -38.16
N LYS A 48 -6.90 13.97 -37.93
CA LYS A 48 -7.29 13.15 -36.79
C LYS A 48 -6.85 14.04 -35.66
N GLY A 49 -7.81 14.74 -35.05
CA GLY A 49 -7.56 15.52 -33.85
C GLY A 49 -6.78 14.69 -32.84
N PRO A 50 -6.21 15.30 -31.79
CA PRO A 50 -5.43 14.58 -30.79
C PRO A 50 -6.18 13.30 -30.41
N ASP A 51 -5.47 12.18 -30.49
CA ASP A 51 -6.03 10.83 -30.32
C ASP A 51 -7.03 10.83 -29.15
N PRO A 52 -8.30 10.47 -29.39
CA PRO A 52 -9.39 10.68 -28.42
C PRO A 52 -9.19 9.91 -27.12
N ASP A 53 -8.29 8.92 -27.12
CA ASP A 53 -7.90 8.16 -25.94
C ASP A 53 -6.84 8.89 -25.08
N LEU A 54 -6.09 9.86 -25.60
CA LEU A 54 -5.04 10.57 -24.85
C LEU A 54 -5.59 11.28 -23.60
N PRO A 55 -6.72 12.02 -23.64
CA PRO A 55 -7.29 12.61 -22.43
C PRO A 55 -7.68 11.57 -21.38
N LEU A 56 -8.13 10.38 -21.81
CA LEU A 56 -8.51 9.28 -20.91
C LEU A 56 -7.26 8.65 -20.29
N ILE A 57 -6.21 8.42 -21.07
CA ILE A 57 -4.91 7.96 -20.60
C ILE A 57 -4.33 8.94 -19.58
N ASN A 58 -4.33 10.23 -19.90
CA ASN A 58 -3.83 11.26 -18.98
C ASN A 58 -4.62 11.29 -17.67
N ALA A 59 -5.96 11.21 -17.74
CA ALA A 59 -6.80 11.17 -16.55
C ALA A 59 -6.59 9.90 -15.71
N ARG A 60 -6.34 8.76 -16.37
CA ARG A 60 -6.07 7.49 -15.69
C ARG A 60 -4.72 7.52 -15.00
N LEU A 61 -3.70 7.96 -15.73
CA LEU A 61 -2.33 7.94 -15.26
C LEU A 61 -2.02 9.11 -14.31
N SER A 62 -2.80 10.19 -14.28
CA SER A 62 -2.53 11.32 -13.37
C SER A 62 -2.65 10.97 -11.89
N GLN A 63 -3.29 9.85 -11.55
CA GLN A 63 -3.38 9.32 -10.17
C GLN A 63 -2.14 8.53 -9.75
N ILE A 64 -1.15 8.39 -10.63
CA ILE A 64 0.08 7.65 -10.37
C ILE A 64 1.21 8.66 -10.14
N ASP A 65 1.82 8.62 -8.97
CA ASP A 65 2.81 9.60 -8.54
C ASP A 65 4.13 9.42 -9.29
N HIS A 66 4.64 8.18 -9.39
CA HIS A 66 5.88 7.87 -10.10
C HIS A 66 5.69 6.80 -11.18
N LYS A 67 6.16 7.07 -12.41
CA LYS A 67 6.19 6.10 -13.51
C LYS A 67 7.61 5.84 -13.95
N ILE A 68 8.06 4.60 -13.84
CA ILE A 68 9.43 4.17 -14.08
C ILE A 68 9.44 3.17 -15.23
N LEU A 69 10.15 3.49 -16.30
CA LEU A 69 10.37 2.56 -17.41
C LEU A 69 11.60 1.71 -17.12
N VAL A 70 11.49 0.38 -17.18
CA VAL A 70 12.63 -0.51 -17.04
C VAL A 70 13.07 -0.97 -18.43
N LEU A 71 14.20 -0.44 -18.90
CA LEU A 71 14.74 -0.67 -20.24
C LEU A 71 15.94 -1.61 -20.21
N SER A 72 16.22 -2.26 -21.33
CA SER A 72 17.46 -3.01 -21.52
C SER A 72 17.88 -3.03 -22.98
N GLY A 73 19.17 -2.88 -23.26
CA GLY A 73 19.66 -2.92 -24.65
C GLY A 73 19.58 -4.30 -25.30
N LYS A 74 19.48 -5.38 -24.51
CA LYS A 74 19.49 -6.75 -25.01
C LYS A 74 18.66 -7.70 -24.16
N GLY A 75 18.04 -8.69 -24.79
CA GLY A 75 17.38 -9.79 -24.10
C GLY A 75 18.35 -10.64 -23.26
N GLY A 76 17.86 -11.17 -22.14
CA GLY A 76 18.62 -12.09 -21.27
C GLY A 76 19.53 -11.43 -20.23
N VAL A 77 19.55 -10.09 -20.12
CA VAL A 77 20.27 -9.38 -19.04
C VAL A 77 19.54 -9.42 -17.68
N GLY A 78 18.34 -10.01 -17.64
CA GLY A 78 17.50 -10.09 -16.45
C GLY A 78 16.67 -8.84 -16.20
N LYS A 79 16.22 -8.15 -17.25
CA LYS A 79 15.32 -6.98 -17.17
C LYS A 79 14.05 -7.30 -16.39
N SER A 80 13.23 -8.24 -16.86
CA SER A 80 11.96 -8.61 -16.21
C SER A 80 12.17 -9.19 -14.80
N THR A 81 13.26 -9.94 -14.60
CA THR A 81 13.69 -10.37 -13.26
C THR A 81 13.93 -9.17 -12.36
N PHE A 82 14.71 -8.19 -12.81
CA PHE A 82 14.97 -6.99 -12.03
C PHE A 82 13.69 -6.17 -11.83
N THR A 83 12.80 -6.06 -12.82
CA THR A 83 11.48 -5.43 -12.69
C THR A 83 10.66 -6.09 -11.58
N SER A 84 10.59 -7.43 -11.55
CA SER A 84 9.89 -8.16 -10.48
C SER A 84 10.49 -7.87 -9.09
N MET A 85 11.81 -7.82 -8.99
CA MET A 85 12.50 -7.54 -7.72
C MET A 85 12.34 -6.09 -7.28
N LEU A 86 12.35 -5.15 -8.22
CA LEU A 86 12.10 -3.74 -7.96
C LEU A 86 10.66 -3.54 -7.45
N SER A 87 9.68 -4.18 -8.07
CA SER A 87 8.29 -4.14 -7.63
C SER A 87 8.11 -4.70 -6.21
N TRP A 88 8.67 -5.88 -5.92
CA TRP A 88 8.66 -6.44 -4.56
C TRP A 88 9.38 -5.55 -3.54
N ALA A 89 10.53 -4.98 -3.89
CA ALA A 89 11.29 -4.10 -3.00
C ALA A 89 10.57 -2.79 -2.69
N LEU A 90 9.84 -2.24 -3.68
CA LEU A 90 9.00 -1.06 -3.46
C LEU A 90 7.79 -1.40 -2.59
N ALA A 91 7.13 -2.53 -2.86
CA ALA A 91 5.95 -3.01 -2.13
C ALA A 91 6.25 -3.50 -0.70
N ALA A 92 7.53 -3.74 -0.37
CA ALA A 92 7.96 -4.04 1.00
C ALA A 92 7.63 -2.91 2.00
N ASP A 93 7.35 -1.70 1.51
CA ASP A 93 6.73 -0.64 2.30
C ASP A 93 5.20 -0.73 2.13
N GLU A 94 4.52 -1.27 3.13
CA GLU A 94 3.06 -1.45 3.16
C GLU A 94 2.28 -0.12 3.03
N SER A 95 2.95 1.03 3.20
CA SER A 95 2.32 2.34 3.01
C SER A 95 2.28 2.81 1.55
N LEU A 96 2.92 2.08 0.64
CA LEU A 96 2.99 2.39 -0.79
C LEU A 96 2.13 1.44 -1.61
N GLU A 97 1.42 1.99 -2.59
CA GLU A 97 0.72 1.24 -3.61
C GLU A 97 1.59 1.10 -4.87
N VAL A 98 1.85 -0.14 -5.29
CA VAL A 98 2.80 -0.46 -6.37
C VAL A 98 2.12 -1.23 -7.49
N GLY A 99 2.37 -0.79 -8.72
CA GLY A 99 1.91 -1.44 -9.94
C GLY A 99 3.08 -1.93 -10.77
N ALA A 100 2.99 -3.16 -11.28
CA ALA A 100 3.88 -3.71 -12.29
C ALA A 100 3.11 -3.87 -13.61
N MET A 101 3.61 -3.30 -14.70
CA MET A 101 3.01 -3.42 -16.03
C MET A 101 3.97 -4.09 -16.99
N ASP A 102 3.57 -5.25 -17.52
CA ASP A 102 4.33 -6.02 -18.49
C ASP A 102 3.93 -5.66 -19.92
N LEU A 103 4.82 -4.97 -20.61
CA LEU A 103 4.67 -4.62 -22.03
C LEU A 103 5.55 -5.48 -22.95
N ASP A 104 6.24 -6.49 -22.43
CA ASP A 104 7.03 -7.42 -23.25
C ASP A 104 6.13 -8.46 -23.92
N ILE A 105 5.34 -7.98 -24.89
CA ILE A 105 4.28 -8.74 -25.57
C ILE A 105 4.78 -10.06 -26.18
N CYS A 106 6.03 -10.12 -26.61
CA CYS A 106 6.58 -11.29 -27.30
C CYS A 106 7.05 -12.40 -26.35
N GLY A 107 7.15 -12.11 -25.05
CA GLY A 107 7.61 -13.06 -24.04
C GLY A 107 7.24 -12.60 -22.63
N PRO A 108 5.93 -12.50 -22.31
CA PRO A 108 5.50 -12.05 -20.99
C PRO A 108 6.04 -13.00 -19.94
N SER A 109 6.76 -12.45 -18.95
CA SER A 109 7.43 -13.26 -17.94
C SER A 109 7.08 -12.84 -16.51
N LEU A 110 6.54 -11.63 -16.33
CA LEU A 110 6.15 -11.13 -15.01
C LEU A 110 5.06 -11.95 -14.32
N PRO A 111 4.02 -12.49 -14.99
CA PRO A 111 3.03 -13.36 -14.35
C PRO A 111 3.66 -14.54 -13.61
N ARG A 112 4.60 -15.24 -14.25
CA ARG A 112 5.32 -16.34 -13.60
C ARG A 112 6.23 -15.84 -12.48
N MET A 113 7.02 -14.79 -12.74
CA MET A 113 7.99 -14.25 -11.77
C MET A 113 7.36 -13.71 -10.49
N LEU A 114 6.13 -13.21 -10.57
CA LEU A 114 5.38 -12.65 -9.45
C LEU A 114 4.34 -13.62 -8.84
N GLY A 115 4.20 -14.84 -9.40
CA GLY A 115 3.28 -15.85 -8.85
C GLY A 115 1.82 -15.68 -9.24
N ALA A 116 1.54 -14.99 -10.34
CA ALA A 116 0.21 -14.78 -10.91
C ALA A 116 -0.07 -15.65 -12.15
N GLU A 117 0.70 -16.71 -12.39
CA GLU A 117 0.50 -17.57 -13.56
C GLU A 117 -0.85 -18.31 -13.47
N GLY A 118 -1.64 -18.25 -14.55
CA GLY A 118 -2.99 -18.83 -14.60
C GLY A 118 -4.12 -17.89 -14.15
N GLU A 119 -3.78 -16.69 -13.66
CA GLU A 119 -4.77 -15.65 -13.35
C GLU A 119 -5.32 -14.99 -14.62
N GLY A 120 -6.51 -14.39 -14.51
CA GLY A 120 -7.19 -13.71 -15.60
C GLY A 120 -7.49 -12.25 -15.29
N VAL A 121 -7.54 -11.41 -16.33
CA VAL A 121 -7.96 -10.01 -16.15
C VAL A 121 -9.46 -9.92 -15.95
N HIS A 122 -9.87 -9.33 -14.83
CA HIS A 122 -11.27 -9.02 -14.57
C HIS A 122 -11.65 -7.67 -15.19
N GLN A 123 -12.74 -7.66 -15.96
CA GLN A 123 -13.30 -6.43 -16.52
C GLN A 123 -14.49 -5.96 -15.67
N SER A 124 -14.44 -4.71 -15.25
CA SER A 124 -15.49 -4.02 -14.49
C SER A 124 -15.97 -2.76 -15.22
N ASN A 125 -17.00 -2.09 -14.70
CA ASN A 125 -17.43 -0.77 -15.19
C ASN A 125 -16.35 0.31 -15.06
N SER A 126 -15.37 0.11 -14.16
CA SER A 126 -14.27 1.06 -13.91
C SER A 126 -13.05 0.82 -14.81
N GLY A 127 -13.04 -0.27 -15.58
CA GLY A 127 -11.91 -0.73 -16.37
C GLY A 127 -11.47 -2.15 -16.02
N TRP A 128 -10.24 -2.49 -16.42
CA TRP A 128 -9.57 -3.74 -16.11
C TRP A 128 -8.92 -3.67 -14.73
N SER A 129 -9.22 -4.63 -13.87
CA SER A 129 -8.56 -4.75 -12.58
C SER A 129 -7.19 -5.42 -12.75
N PRO A 130 -6.11 -4.87 -12.17
CA PRO A 130 -4.85 -5.60 -12.08
C PRO A 130 -5.01 -6.83 -11.19
N VAL A 131 -4.16 -7.83 -11.42
CA VAL A 131 -4.06 -9.03 -10.58
C VAL A 131 -3.15 -8.70 -9.42
N TYR A 132 -3.66 -8.73 -8.20
CA TYR A 132 -2.86 -8.43 -7.00
C TYR A 132 -2.08 -9.67 -6.57
N VAL A 133 -0.77 -9.54 -6.49
CA VAL A 133 0.15 -10.60 -6.01
C VAL A 133 0.56 -10.40 -4.55
N ALA A 134 0.32 -9.20 -4.03
CA ALA A 134 0.34 -8.83 -2.62
C ALA A 134 -0.74 -7.76 -2.39
N ASP A 135 -1.06 -7.45 -1.14
CA ASP A 135 -2.13 -6.50 -0.79
C ASP A 135 -1.94 -5.12 -1.46
N ASN A 136 -0.69 -4.68 -1.61
CA ASN A 136 -0.30 -3.39 -2.20
C ASN A 136 0.52 -3.53 -3.51
N LEU A 137 0.50 -4.71 -4.16
CA LEU A 137 1.23 -4.96 -5.41
C LEU A 137 0.31 -5.54 -6.49
N GLY A 138 -0.11 -4.67 -7.41
CA GLY A 138 -0.90 -5.04 -8.59
C GLY A 138 -0.03 -5.33 -9.81
N LEU A 139 -0.40 -6.36 -10.59
CA LEU A 139 0.25 -6.72 -11.85
C LEU A 139 -0.75 -6.64 -13.01
N MET A 140 -0.32 -6.06 -14.13
CA MET A 140 -1.00 -6.18 -15.41
C MET A 140 -0.04 -6.73 -16.47
N SER A 141 -0.42 -7.79 -17.16
CA SER A 141 0.37 -8.39 -18.25
C SER A 141 -0.53 -8.92 -19.35
N ILE A 142 -0.01 -8.93 -20.58
CA ILE A 142 -0.67 -9.62 -21.69
C ILE A 142 -0.79 -11.13 -21.43
N GLY A 143 0.07 -11.70 -20.57
CA GLY A 143 0.02 -13.13 -20.23
C GLY A 143 -1.35 -13.58 -19.71
N PHE A 144 -2.11 -12.69 -19.07
CA PHE A 144 -3.46 -12.95 -18.58
C PHE A 144 -4.54 -12.97 -19.67
N MET A 145 -4.23 -12.49 -20.87
CA MET A 145 -5.16 -12.39 -22.00
C MET A 145 -4.93 -13.48 -23.05
N LEU A 146 -3.88 -14.29 -22.87
CA LEU A 146 -3.58 -15.38 -23.79
C LEU A 146 -4.40 -16.62 -23.43
N PRO A 147 -5.06 -17.25 -24.41
CA PRO A 147 -5.81 -18.49 -24.18
C PRO A 147 -4.87 -19.67 -23.90
N ASP A 148 -3.61 -19.60 -24.33
CA ASP A 148 -2.57 -20.60 -24.08
C ASP A 148 -1.23 -19.88 -23.82
N PRO A 149 -0.58 -20.07 -22.66
CA PRO A 149 0.71 -19.48 -22.32
C PRO A 149 1.84 -19.85 -23.29
N ASP A 150 1.76 -21.01 -23.95
CA ASP A 150 2.79 -21.48 -24.89
C ASP A 150 2.56 -20.97 -26.32
N SER A 151 1.49 -20.19 -26.55
CA SER A 151 1.19 -19.68 -27.88
C SER A 151 2.12 -18.54 -28.29
N ALA A 152 2.80 -18.70 -29.43
CA ALA A 152 3.65 -17.66 -29.98
C ALA A 152 2.80 -16.47 -30.48
N ILE A 153 2.94 -15.32 -29.81
CA ILE A 153 2.25 -14.09 -30.20
C ILE A 153 2.98 -13.44 -31.39
N ILE A 154 2.42 -13.62 -32.59
CA ILE A 154 2.90 -12.94 -33.81
C ILE A 154 1.94 -11.78 -34.11
N TRP A 155 2.05 -10.69 -33.33
CA TRP A 155 1.21 -9.50 -33.52
C TRP A 155 1.99 -8.40 -34.28
N ARG A 156 1.32 -7.79 -35.26
CA ARG A 156 1.85 -6.63 -36.02
C ARG A 156 1.81 -5.35 -35.17
N GLY A 157 2.67 -4.38 -35.48
CA GLY A 157 2.89 -3.16 -34.69
C GLY A 157 1.61 -2.41 -34.27
N ALA A 158 0.65 -2.21 -35.19
CA ALA A 158 -0.61 -1.53 -34.86
C ALA A 158 -1.43 -2.22 -33.75
N LYS A 159 -1.47 -3.55 -33.72
CA LYS A 159 -2.15 -4.31 -32.66
C LYS A 159 -1.42 -4.19 -31.33
N LYS A 160 -0.09 -4.21 -31.34
CA LYS A 160 0.73 -4.01 -30.14
C LYS A 160 0.54 -2.61 -29.55
N ASN A 161 0.59 -1.57 -30.39
CA ASN A 161 0.37 -0.20 -29.96
C ASN A 161 -1.05 0.01 -29.42
N GLY A 162 -2.05 -0.59 -30.08
CA GLY A 162 -3.43 -0.59 -29.58
C GLY A 162 -3.57 -1.23 -28.20
N LEU A 163 -2.88 -2.35 -27.96
CA LEU A 163 -2.89 -3.00 -26.64
C LEU A 163 -2.19 -2.15 -25.57
N ILE A 164 -1.01 -1.59 -25.88
CA ILE A 164 -0.30 -0.69 -24.96
C ILE A 164 -1.20 0.50 -24.60
N LYS A 165 -1.85 1.11 -25.60
CA LYS A 165 -2.80 2.19 -25.38
C LYS A 165 -3.95 1.75 -24.46
N GLN A 166 -4.46 0.54 -24.66
CA GLN A 166 -5.52 -0.03 -23.83
C GLN A 166 -5.05 -0.27 -22.39
N PHE A 167 -3.82 -0.74 -22.17
CA PHE A 167 -3.26 -0.93 -20.83
C PHE A 167 -3.15 0.40 -20.09
N LEU A 168 -2.70 1.45 -20.77
CA LEU A 168 -2.57 2.79 -20.18
C LEU A 168 -3.92 3.48 -19.92
N LYS A 169 -4.97 3.10 -20.66
CA LYS A 169 -6.31 3.71 -20.58
C LYS A 169 -7.25 2.98 -19.62
N ASP A 170 -7.34 1.67 -19.79
CA ASP A 170 -8.42 0.84 -19.23
C ASP A 170 -8.03 0.19 -17.91
N VAL A 171 -6.74 0.08 -17.57
CA VAL A 171 -6.32 -0.54 -16.30
C VAL A 171 -6.62 0.40 -15.14
N ASN A 172 -7.41 -0.07 -14.18
CA ASN A 172 -7.77 0.66 -12.98
C ASN A 172 -6.80 0.32 -11.84
N TRP A 173 -5.79 1.16 -11.66
CA TRP A 173 -4.80 1.07 -10.58
C TRP A 173 -5.30 1.53 -9.20
N GLY A 174 -6.59 1.80 -9.04
CA GLY A 174 -7.16 2.33 -7.80
C GLY A 174 -7.20 3.86 -7.75
N GLU A 175 -7.45 4.41 -6.56
CA GLU A 175 -7.57 5.87 -6.35
C GLU A 175 -6.21 6.57 -6.39
N ARG A 176 -5.15 5.90 -5.92
CA ARG A 176 -3.78 6.40 -5.93
C ARG A 176 -2.80 5.24 -6.04
N LEU A 177 -1.78 5.41 -6.88
CA LEU A 177 -0.67 4.47 -7.02
C LEU A 177 0.64 5.25 -6.84
N ASP A 178 1.48 4.87 -5.89
CA ASP A 178 2.73 5.59 -5.65
C ASP A 178 3.76 5.28 -6.74
N TYR A 179 3.85 4.03 -7.20
CA TYR A 179 4.81 3.61 -8.22
C TYR A 179 4.20 2.70 -9.27
N LEU A 180 4.33 3.08 -10.55
CA LEU A 180 4.12 2.20 -11.70
C LEU A 180 5.46 1.83 -12.33
N VAL A 181 5.85 0.56 -12.20
CA VAL A 181 7.05 -0.01 -12.82
C VAL A 181 6.65 -0.69 -14.13
N VAL A 182 7.14 -0.18 -15.25
CA VAL A 182 6.79 -0.66 -16.59
C VAL A 182 7.94 -1.49 -17.17
N ASP A 183 7.72 -2.80 -17.32
CA ASP A 183 8.66 -3.70 -17.99
C ASP A 183 8.47 -3.59 -19.50
N THR A 184 9.43 -2.99 -20.18
CA THR A 184 9.34 -2.77 -21.63
C THR A 184 10.02 -3.91 -22.41
N PRO A 185 9.77 -4.10 -23.72
CA PRO A 185 10.56 -5.03 -24.54
C PRO A 185 12.08 -4.73 -24.52
N PRO A 186 12.96 -5.67 -24.92
CA PRO A 186 14.39 -5.41 -25.06
C PRO A 186 14.76 -4.70 -26.38
N GLY A 187 15.83 -3.90 -26.36
CA GLY A 187 16.38 -3.18 -27.52
C GLY A 187 15.66 -1.86 -27.78
N THR A 188 15.95 -1.20 -28.91
CA THR A 188 15.30 0.09 -29.26
C THR A 188 14.06 -0.15 -30.13
N SER A 189 12.99 -0.68 -29.54
CA SER A 189 11.78 -1.07 -30.27
C SER A 189 10.72 0.05 -30.37
N ASP A 190 9.80 -0.05 -31.35
CA ASP A 190 8.73 0.95 -31.56
C ASP A 190 7.77 1.05 -30.37
N GLU A 191 7.68 0.00 -29.55
CA GLU A 191 6.88 -0.03 -28.31
C GLU A 191 7.36 1.02 -27.29
N HIS A 192 8.66 1.32 -27.21
CA HIS A 192 9.16 2.38 -26.33
C HIS A 192 8.67 3.77 -26.78
N LEU A 193 8.62 4.00 -28.09
CA LEU A 193 8.09 5.23 -28.66
C LEU A 193 6.58 5.34 -28.44
N ALA A 194 5.84 4.24 -28.58
CA ALA A 194 4.40 4.22 -28.28
C ALA A 194 4.13 4.62 -26.82
N VAL A 195 4.76 3.98 -25.84
CA VAL A 195 4.57 4.29 -24.41
C VAL A 195 4.92 5.75 -24.12
N THR A 196 6.07 6.22 -24.59
CA THR A 196 6.52 7.59 -24.32
C THR A 196 5.67 8.64 -25.03
N ASN A 197 5.12 8.33 -26.21
CA ASN A 197 4.19 9.21 -26.90
C ASN A 197 2.84 9.28 -26.19
N TYR A 198 2.29 8.13 -25.74
CA TYR A 198 1.02 8.10 -25.01
C TYR A 198 1.12 8.72 -23.62
N MET A 199 2.28 8.64 -22.98
CA MET A 199 2.52 9.22 -21.65
C MET A 199 3.13 10.63 -21.70
N ARG A 200 3.20 11.26 -22.88
CA ARG A 200 3.92 12.55 -23.05
C ARG A 200 3.34 13.68 -22.19
N GLU A 201 2.02 13.77 -22.09
CA GLU A 201 1.34 14.85 -21.34
C GLU A 201 1.32 14.59 -19.83
N VAL A 202 1.06 13.35 -19.40
CA VAL A 202 1.09 12.97 -17.98
C VAL A 202 2.52 12.87 -17.43
N GLY A 203 3.52 12.73 -18.30
CA GLY A 203 4.92 12.62 -17.96
C GLY A 203 5.34 11.22 -17.51
N VAL A 204 6.64 10.99 -17.53
CA VAL A 204 7.32 9.80 -16.99
C VAL A 204 8.53 10.30 -16.21
N ASP A 205 8.76 9.80 -15.00
CA ASP A 205 9.89 10.20 -14.16
C ASP A 205 11.22 9.86 -14.82
N GLY A 206 11.28 8.71 -15.48
CA GLY A 206 12.38 8.35 -16.36
C GLY A 206 12.54 6.86 -16.58
N ALA A 207 13.70 6.50 -17.11
CA ALA A 207 14.09 5.12 -17.41
C ALA A 207 15.22 4.63 -16.49
N LEU A 208 15.02 3.45 -15.91
CA LEU A 208 16.04 2.63 -15.27
C LEU A 208 16.56 1.61 -16.30
N ILE A 209 17.86 1.58 -16.52
CA ILE A 209 18.47 0.74 -17.55
C ILE A 209 19.17 -0.45 -16.90
N VAL A 210 18.80 -1.68 -17.29
CA VAL A 210 19.40 -2.93 -16.80
C VAL A 210 20.41 -3.48 -17.80
N THR A 211 21.57 -3.90 -17.32
CA THR A 211 22.61 -4.53 -18.14
C THR A 211 23.41 -5.59 -17.38
N THR A 212 24.37 -6.23 -18.04
CA THR A 212 25.36 -7.11 -17.42
C THR A 212 26.79 -6.58 -17.67
N PRO A 213 27.81 -7.01 -16.90
CA PRO A 213 29.19 -6.50 -17.03
C PRO A 213 29.86 -6.77 -18.38
N GLN A 214 29.26 -7.60 -19.24
CA GLN A 214 29.84 -8.02 -20.51
C GLN A 214 29.82 -6.89 -21.55
N GLU A 215 30.94 -6.67 -22.26
CA GLU A 215 31.02 -5.61 -23.28
C GLU A 215 29.94 -5.69 -24.35
N VAL A 216 29.57 -6.91 -24.76
CA VAL A 216 28.53 -7.13 -25.78
C VAL A 216 27.19 -6.56 -25.32
N ALA A 217 26.85 -6.67 -24.03
CA ALA A 217 25.64 -6.07 -23.48
C ALA A 217 25.77 -4.53 -23.39
N LEU A 218 26.96 -4.03 -23.03
CA LEU A 218 27.21 -2.58 -22.93
C LEU A 218 27.12 -1.84 -24.27
N LEU A 219 27.44 -2.50 -25.40
CA LEU A 219 27.28 -1.92 -26.73
C LEU A 219 25.82 -1.58 -27.05
N ASP A 220 24.90 -2.45 -26.67
CA ASP A 220 23.47 -2.22 -26.92
C ASP A 220 22.89 -1.21 -25.91
N VAL A 221 23.39 -1.19 -24.67
CA VAL A 221 23.03 -0.13 -23.71
C VAL A 221 23.44 1.27 -24.19
N ARG A 222 24.57 1.42 -24.88
CA ARG A 222 24.96 2.72 -25.47
C ARG A 222 23.92 3.24 -26.46
N LYS A 223 23.31 2.34 -27.25
CA LYS A 223 22.22 2.70 -28.18
C LYS A 223 20.95 3.05 -27.41
N GLU A 224 20.65 2.30 -26.35
CA GLU A 224 19.50 2.56 -25.49
C GLU A 224 19.57 3.93 -24.80
N ILE A 225 20.76 4.31 -24.30
CA ILE A 225 21.01 5.63 -23.71
C ILE A 225 20.83 6.74 -24.75
N ASP A 226 21.32 6.54 -25.97
CA ASP A 226 21.14 7.49 -27.08
C ASP A 226 19.66 7.61 -27.47
N PHE A 227 18.92 6.49 -27.49
CA PHE A 227 17.48 6.46 -27.69
C PHE A 227 16.74 7.29 -26.62
N CYS A 228 16.99 7.05 -25.33
CA CYS A 228 16.37 7.83 -24.24
C CYS A 228 16.61 9.34 -24.41
N ARG A 229 17.84 9.74 -24.77
CA ARG A 229 18.18 11.16 -25.00
C ARG A 229 17.38 11.76 -26.15
N LYS A 230 17.24 11.03 -27.26
CA LYS A 230 16.48 11.47 -28.44
C LYS A 230 14.98 11.52 -28.18
N ALA A 231 14.47 10.56 -27.42
CA ALA A 231 13.06 10.47 -27.02
C ALA A 231 12.69 11.44 -25.87
N GLY A 232 13.67 12.15 -25.30
CA GLY A 232 13.45 13.08 -24.18
C GLY A 232 13.16 12.38 -22.84
N ILE A 233 13.52 11.10 -22.70
CA ILE A 233 13.32 10.32 -21.49
C ILE A 233 14.50 10.58 -20.54
N LYS A 234 14.22 11.04 -19.31
CA LYS A 234 15.22 11.18 -18.26
C LYS A 234 15.78 9.80 -17.91
N ILE A 235 17.10 9.64 -17.86
CA ILE A 235 17.72 8.39 -17.41
C ILE A 235 17.90 8.50 -15.89
N LEU A 236 17.12 7.72 -15.15
CA LEU A 236 17.21 7.62 -13.68
C LEU A 236 18.50 6.91 -13.27
N GLY A 237 18.98 5.98 -14.08
CA GLY A 237 20.29 5.40 -13.89
C GLY A 237 20.42 4.00 -14.46
N LEU A 238 21.60 3.43 -14.26
CA LEU A 238 21.95 2.11 -14.76
C LEU A 238 22.22 1.15 -13.61
N VAL A 239 21.65 -0.06 -13.74
CA VAL A 239 21.86 -1.20 -12.85
C VAL A 239 22.66 -2.26 -13.59
N GLU A 240 23.77 -2.69 -13.00
CA GLU A 240 24.58 -3.79 -13.52
C GLU A 240 24.19 -5.11 -12.82
N ASN A 241 23.34 -5.89 -13.47
CA ASN A 241 22.89 -7.19 -13.00
C ASN A 241 23.93 -8.29 -13.27
N MET A 242 23.87 -9.40 -12.53
CA MET A 242 24.78 -10.55 -12.64
C MET A 242 26.26 -10.17 -12.46
N SER A 243 26.55 -9.16 -11.63
CA SER A 243 27.89 -8.64 -11.40
C SER A 243 28.60 -9.39 -10.26
N GLY A 244 29.32 -10.43 -10.63
CA GLY A 244 30.00 -11.32 -9.70
C GLY A 244 29.08 -12.38 -9.09
N PHE A 245 29.62 -13.23 -8.24
CA PHE A 245 28.92 -14.32 -7.55
C PHE A 245 29.52 -14.49 -6.16
N VAL A 246 28.68 -14.55 -5.13
CA VAL A 246 29.11 -14.82 -3.76
C VAL A 246 28.76 -16.27 -3.43
N CYS A 247 29.77 -17.11 -3.21
CA CYS A 247 29.53 -18.51 -2.87
C CYS A 247 28.76 -18.63 -1.55
N PRO A 248 27.59 -19.28 -1.51
CA PRO A 248 26.81 -19.40 -0.28
C PRO A 248 27.52 -20.21 0.81
N ASN A 249 28.40 -21.15 0.42
CA ASN A 249 29.12 -22.04 1.33
C ASN A 249 30.37 -21.38 1.94
N CYS A 250 31.25 -20.79 1.11
CA CYS A 250 32.53 -20.26 1.58
C CYS A 250 32.61 -18.72 1.64
N LYS A 251 31.56 -18.01 1.20
CA LYS A 251 31.49 -16.53 1.07
C LYS A 251 32.55 -15.91 0.16
N GLY A 252 33.34 -16.72 -0.55
CA GLY A 252 34.28 -16.26 -1.56
C GLY A 252 33.55 -15.60 -2.73
N GLN A 253 34.12 -14.50 -3.23
CA GLN A 253 33.59 -13.79 -4.40
C GLN A 253 34.30 -14.26 -5.67
N SER A 254 33.51 -14.49 -6.72
CA SER A 254 34.01 -14.86 -8.05
C SER A 254 33.41 -13.94 -9.10
N GLN A 255 34.23 -13.40 -9.99
CA GLN A 255 33.72 -12.67 -11.15
C GLN A 255 33.46 -13.63 -12.30
N ILE A 256 32.20 -14.00 -12.48
CA ILE A 256 31.74 -14.89 -13.56
C ILE A 256 31.84 -14.16 -14.91
N PHE A 257 31.30 -12.94 -14.97
CA PHE A 257 31.41 -12.05 -16.11
C PHE A 257 32.38 -10.93 -15.79
N LYS A 258 33.64 -11.09 -16.22
CA LYS A 258 34.68 -10.08 -15.97
C LYS A 258 34.47 -8.87 -16.89
N PRO A 259 34.34 -7.65 -16.34
CA PRO A 259 34.33 -6.44 -17.15
C PRO A 259 35.73 -6.19 -17.72
N THR A 260 35.83 -5.95 -19.03
CA THR A 260 37.14 -5.66 -19.67
C THR A 260 37.43 -4.16 -19.75
N THR A 261 36.39 -3.32 -19.73
CA THR A 261 36.50 -1.86 -19.79
C THR A 261 36.00 -1.15 -18.53
N GLY A 262 35.79 -1.89 -17.43
CA GLY A 262 35.26 -1.34 -16.17
C GLY A 262 33.73 -1.39 -16.05
N GLY A 263 33.04 -2.06 -16.96
CA GLY A 263 31.63 -2.45 -16.82
C GLY A 263 30.66 -1.28 -16.95
N GLY A 264 29.45 -1.48 -16.42
CA GLY A 264 28.39 -0.46 -16.35
C GLY A 264 28.83 0.78 -15.57
N LYS A 265 29.67 0.62 -14.54
CA LYS A 265 30.18 1.75 -13.74
C LYS A 265 31.07 2.69 -14.54
N GLN A 266 31.94 2.16 -15.40
CA GLN A 266 32.76 2.99 -16.29
C GLN A 266 31.90 3.62 -17.39
N LEU A 267 30.96 2.86 -17.97
CA LEU A 267 30.00 3.36 -18.96
C LEU A 267 29.22 4.58 -18.45
N CYS A 268 28.74 4.51 -17.20
CA CYS A 268 28.04 5.62 -16.55
C CYS A 268 28.89 6.88 -16.42
N LYS A 269 30.18 6.72 -16.10
CA LYS A 269 31.13 7.85 -16.04
C LYS A 269 31.36 8.45 -17.43
N ASP A 270 31.57 7.60 -18.43
CA ASP A 270 31.85 8.05 -19.81
C ASP A 270 30.68 8.82 -20.41
N LEU A 271 29.45 8.38 -20.10
CA LEU A 271 28.23 8.97 -20.63
C LEU A 271 27.57 9.97 -19.68
N ASN A 272 28.16 10.23 -18.51
CA ASN A 272 27.62 11.12 -17.48
C ASN A 272 26.15 10.80 -17.12
N ILE A 273 25.89 9.53 -16.79
CA ILE A 273 24.59 9.07 -16.27
C ILE A 273 24.77 8.45 -14.87
N PRO A 274 23.73 8.44 -14.02
CA PRO A 274 23.81 7.84 -12.70
C PRO A 274 24.06 6.33 -12.76
N PHE A 275 24.92 5.84 -11.87
CA PHE A 275 25.12 4.40 -11.64
C PHE A 275 24.45 4.04 -10.32
N LEU A 276 23.40 3.21 -10.37
CA LEU A 276 22.59 2.89 -9.19
C LEU A 276 23.19 1.74 -8.37
N GLY A 277 23.86 0.79 -9.01
CA GLY A 277 24.48 -0.32 -8.30
C GLY A 277 24.78 -1.53 -9.16
N SER A 278 25.41 -2.51 -8.51
CA SER A 278 25.75 -3.82 -9.09
C SER A 278 25.06 -4.91 -8.29
N VAL A 279 24.23 -5.73 -8.93
CA VAL A 279 23.54 -6.87 -8.30
C VAL A 279 24.32 -8.15 -8.60
N PRO A 280 24.81 -8.90 -7.59
CA PRO A 280 25.53 -10.14 -7.82
C PRO A 280 24.59 -11.24 -8.34
N LEU A 281 25.17 -12.16 -9.12
CA LEU A 281 24.48 -13.36 -9.56
C LEU A 281 24.14 -14.23 -8.34
N ASP A 282 22.87 -14.53 -8.17
CA ASP A 282 22.36 -15.44 -7.15
C ASP A 282 21.39 -16.44 -7.79
N PRO A 283 21.72 -17.74 -7.85
CA PRO A 283 20.86 -18.75 -8.48
C PRO A 283 19.50 -18.87 -7.77
N ARG A 284 19.40 -18.44 -6.52
CA ARG A 284 18.16 -18.47 -5.75
C ARG A 284 17.14 -17.45 -6.25
N ILE A 285 17.57 -16.36 -6.89
CA ILE A 285 16.66 -15.40 -7.56
C ILE A 285 15.90 -16.11 -8.66
N GLY A 286 16.62 -16.87 -9.51
CA GLY A 286 15.99 -17.66 -10.57
C GLY A 286 14.96 -18.64 -10.02
N ALA A 287 15.32 -19.37 -8.95
CA ALA A 287 14.39 -20.28 -8.29
C ALA A 287 13.14 -19.57 -7.71
N CYS A 288 13.30 -18.39 -7.09
CA CYS A 288 12.17 -17.59 -6.60
C CYS A 288 11.27 -17.14 -7.76
N CYS A 289 11.86 -16.64 -8.85
CA CYS A 289 11.11 -16.25 -10.05
C CYS A 289 10.37 -17.43 -10.70
N ASP A 290 10.97 -18.62 -10.76
CA ASP A 290 10.31 -19.80 -11.34
C ASP A 290 9.12 -20.29 -10.50
N HIS A 291 9.13 -20.04 -9.19
CA HIS A 291 8.05 -20.40 -8.28
C HIS A 291 7.12 -19.22 -7.93
N GLY A 292 7.35 -18.04 -8.50
CA GLY A 292 6.54 -16.85 -8.20
C GLY A 292 6.63 -16.36 -6.75
N LYS A 293 7.79 -16.50 -6.10
CA LYS A 293 7.99 -16.16 -4.69
C LYS A 293 8.78 -14.86 -4.52
N CYS A 294 8.44 -14.07 -3.50
CA CYS A 294 9.23 -12.92 -3.10
C CYS A 294 10.64 -13.34 -2.65
N PHE A 295 11.66 -12.85 -3.35
CA PHE A 295 13.06 -13.18 -3.04
C PHE A 295 13.53 -12.59 -1.70
N PHE A 296 12.99 -11.42 -1.32
CA PHE A 296 13.34 -10.73 -0.09
C PHE A 296 12.88 -11.50 1.16
N ASP A 297 11.73 -12.16 1.08
CA ASP A 297 11.19 -12.96 2.18
C ASP A 297 11.90 -14.30 2.34
N GLU A 298 12.21 -14.97 1.21
CA GLU A 298 12.87 -16.29 1.22
C GLU A 298 14.36 -16.18 1.56
N TYR A 299 15.04 -15.12 1.11
CA TYR A 299 16.49 -14.95 1.28
C TYR A 299 16.90 -13.53 1.70
N PRO A 300 16.46 -13.05 2.88
CA PRO A 300 16.76 -11.69 3.34
C PRO A 300 18.25 -11.44 3.56
N ASP A 301 19.01 -12.46 3.98
CA ASP A 301 20.46 -12.35 4.23
C ASP A 301 21.32 -12.47 2.95
N SER A 302 20.71 -12.53 1.76
CA SER A 302 21.48 -12.63 0.52
C SER A 302 22.21 -11.33 0.22
N PRO A 303 23.49 -11.38 -0.23
CA PRO A 303 24.17 -10.21 -0.78
C PRO A 303 23.40 -9.54 -1.94
N ALA A 304 22.61 -10.33 -2.70
CA ALA A 304 21.79 -9.78 -3.77
C ALA A 304 20.60 -8.97 -3.24
N THR A 305 20.00 -9.38 -2.12
CA THR A 305 18.93 -8.65 -1.44
C THR A 305 19.39 -7.25 -1.07
N ASN A 306 20.51 -7.15 -0.34
CA ASN A 306 21.08 -5.86 0.03
C ASN A 306 21.39 -5.00 -1.21
N ALA A 307 22.01 -5.58 -2.24
CA ALA A 307 22.35 -4.85 -3.46
C ALA A 307 21.12 -4.32 -4.22
N ILE A 308 19.99 -5.04 -4.21
CA ILE A 308 18.75 -4.58 -4.85
C ILE A 308 18.10 -3.47 -4.03
N LEU A 309 18.09 -3.59 -2.69
CA LEU A 309 17.59 -2.55 -1.80
C LEU A 309 18.40 -1.25 -1.94
N ASP A 310 19.73 -1.35 -2.00
CA ASP A 310 20.62 -0.21 -2.25
C ASP A 310 20.29 0.51 -3.57
N VAL A 311 19.95 -0.25 -4.62
CA VAL A 311 19.54 0.30 -5.92
C VAL A 311 18.19 1.02 -5.83
N VAL A 312 17.23 0.44 -5.09
CA VAL A 312 15.90 1.04 -4.87
C VAL A 312 16.02 2.36 -4.11
N ASP A 313 16.87 2.39 -3.08
CA ASP A 313 17.13 3.60 -2.31
C ASP A 313 17.80 4.67 -3.19
N ALA A 314 18.81 4.29 -3.99
CA ALA A 314 19.46 5.19 -4.95
C ALA A 314 18.51 5.73 -6.04
N LEU A 315 17.49 4.95 -6.41
CA LEU A 315 16.46 5.34 -7.37
C LEU A 315 15.50 6.38 -6.77
N ARG A 316 15.04 6.15 -5.53
CA ARG A 316 14.15 7.06 -4.80
C ARG A 316 14.81 8.41 -4.53
N ASP A 317 16.10 8.42 -4.21
CA ASP A 317 16.87 9.64 -3.93
C ASP A 317 16.97 10.63 -5.13
N GLN A 318 16.69 10.20 -6.37
CA GLN A 318 16.83 11.06 -7.57
C GLN A 318 15.58 11.85 -7.97
N ASN A 319 14.41 11.51 -7.43
CA ASN A 319 13.15 12.18 -7.77
C ASN A 319 12.78 13.30 -6.78
N ASP A 320 13.42 13.33 -5.61
CA ASP A 320 13.27 14.40 -4.62
C ASP A 320 14.42 15.43 -4.75
N ASN A 321 14.20 16.53 -5.48
CA ASN A 321 15.14 17.67 -5.48
C ASN A 321 15.09 18.44 -4.15
N LEU A 322 15.79 17.88 -3.15
CA LEU A 322 15.97 18.33 -1.77
C LEU A 322 16.39 19.81 -1.61
N ALA A 323 17.10 20.37 -2.59
CA ALA A 323 17.53 21.77 -2.56
C ALA A 323 16.35 22.76 -2.63
N THR A 324 15.22 22.34 -3.22
CA THR A 324 14.03 23.17 -3.40
C THR A 324 13.16 23.19 -2.15
N SER A 325 13.16 22.10 -1.37
CA SER A 325 12.30 21.92 -0.20
C SER A 325 12.88 22.49 1.10
N LEU A 326 14.20 22.74 1.16
CA LEU A 326 14.92 23.26 2.34
C LEU A 326 15.15 24.78 2.32
N SER A 327 14.48 25.53 1.43
CA SER A 327 14.58 26.99 1.45
C SER A 327 13.87 27.55 2.70
N ILE A 328 14.64 28.01 3.68
CA ILE A 328 14.10 28.81 4.79
C ILE A 328 14.41 30.27 4.52
N THR A 329 13.40 31.08 4.23
CA THR A 329 13.50 32.54 4.23
C THR A 329 13.70 32.98 5.68
N PRO A 330 14.82 33.62 6.11
CA PRO A 330 15.72 34.51 5.36
C PRO A 330 17.15 33.98 5.07
N TYR A 331 17.45 32.71 5.34
CA TYR A 331 18.83 32.19 5.38
C TYR A 331 19.28 31.40 4.14
N GLY A 332 18.38 31.13 3.18
CA GLY A 332 18.71 30.51 1.90
C GLY A 332 18.98 29.00 1.99
N VAL A 333 19.48 28.43 0.89
CA VAL A 333 19.66 26.97 0.71
C VAL A 333 20.92 26.48 1.46
N PRO A 334 20.82 25.50 2.38
CA PRO A 334 21.99 24.96 3.08
C PRO A 334 22.93 24.21 2.11
N ARG A 335 24.25 24.43 2.26
CA ARG A 335 25.28 23.93 1.33
C ARG A 335 25.77 22.49 1.60
N SER A 336 25.53 21.93 2.79
CA SER A 336 25.96 20.55 3.15
C SER A 336 25.26 20.06 4.42
N LEU A 337 24.53 18.94 4.32
CA LEU A 337 23.80 18.30 5.44
C LEU A 337 24.73 17.62 6.45
N ALA A 338 25.88 17.11 6.00
CA ALA A 338 26.86 16.42 6.84
C ALA A 338 27.28 17.27 8.03
N THR A 339 27.53 18.56 7.80
CA THR A 339 27.89 19.53 8.83
C THR A 339 26.82 19.69 9.89
N VAL A 340 25.54 19.59 9.50
CA VAL A 340 24.40 19.71 10.43
C VAL A 340 24.31 18.47 11.31
N ILE A 341 24.45 17.28 10.73
CA ILE A 341 24.41 16.01 11.48
C ILE A 341 25.61 15.90 12.43
N ASP A 342 26.82 16.23 11.97
CA ASP A 342 28.03 16.24 12.80
C ASP A 342 27.90 17.22 13.99
N GLU A 343 27.29 18.38 13.77
CA GLU A 343 27.00 19.35 14.83
C GLU A 343 26.01 18.76 15.87
N LEU A 344 24.94 18.08 15.43
CA LEU A 344 23.96 17.45 16.31
C LEU A 344 24.54 16.28 17.12
N ILE A 345 25.42 15.48 16.53
CA ILE A 345 26.16 14.42 17.22
C ILE A 345 27.10 15.03 18.27
N SER A 346 27.86 16.07 17.91
CA SER A 346 28.78 16.74 18.84
C SER A 346 28.07 17.37 20.05
N LYS A 347 26.82 17.80 19.85
CA LYS A 347 25.94 18.34 20.89
C LYS A 347 25.21 17.25 21.70
N GLY A 348 25.38 15.97 21.36
CA GLY A 348 24.71 14.85 22.03
C GLY A 348 23.21 14.74 21.75
N VAL A 349 22.72 15.40 20.70
CA VAL A 349 21.29 15.36 20.31
C VAL A 349 20.99 14.07 19.53
N LEU A 350 21.91 13.63 18.68
CA LEU A 350 21.84 12.38 17.93
C LEU A 350 22.87 11.36 18.44
N VAL A 351 22.48 10.09 18.46
CA VAL A 351 23.35 8.94 18.80
C VAL A 351 23.33 7.93 17.65
N ALA A 352 24.50 7.40 17.30
CA ALA A 352 24.61 6.37 16.27
C ALA A 352 23.98 5.04 16.72
N TYR A 353 23.26 4.38 15.84
CA TYR A 353 22.50 3.18 16.14
C TYR A 353 23.41 1.99 16.44
N SER A 354 24.56 1.87 15.76
CA SER A 354 25.54 0.85 16.07
C SER A 354 26.08 0.98 17.50
N GLU A 355 26.28 2.22 17.98
CA GLU A 355 26.61 2.51 19.37
C GLU A 355 25.44 2.19 20.30
N TYR A 356 24.21 2.54 19.91
CA TYR A 356 22.99 2.21 20.64
C TYR A 356 22.78 0.68 20.82
N MET A 357 23.08 -0.11 19.79
CA MET A 357 22.92 -1.57 19.78
C MET A 357 24.07 -2.34 20.42
N SER A 358 25.18 -1.68 20.77
CA SER A 358 26.36 -2.34 21.36
C SER A 358 26.14 -2.89 22.77
N SER A 359 24.96 -2.70 23.38
CA SER A 359 24.59 -3.29 24.66
C SER A 359 24.20 -4.77 24.54
N THR A 360 24.84 -5.63 25.33
CA THR A 360 24.65 -7.09 25.37
C THR A 360 23.31 -7.57 25.95
N THR A 361 22.31 -6.68 26.13
CA THR A 361 21.04 -6.97 26.83
C THR A 361 19.78 -6.88 25.95
N SER A 362 19.88 -6.45 24.69
CA SER A 362 18.69 -6.29 23.84
C SER A 362 18.23 -7.63 23.24
N TYR A 363 17.02 -8.06 23.62
CA TYR A 363 16.41 -9.33 23.16
C TYR A 363 15.83 -9.27 21.74
N LEU A 364 15.48 -8.06 21.28
CA LEU A 364 15.15 -7.85 19.87
C LEU A 364 16.48 -7.83 19.12
N SER A 365 16.96 -8.99 18.71
CA SER A 365 18.19 -9.14 17.90
C SER A 365 18.14 -8.25 16.64
N LYS A 366 19.29 -8.11 15.96
CA LYS A 366 19.56 -7.26 14.78
C LYS A 366 18.55 -7.34 13.60
N HIS A 367 17.53 -8.18 13.69
CA HIS A 367 16.60 -8.58 12.65
C HIS A 367 15.16 -8.08 12.86
N SER A 368 14.94 -6.86 13.39
CA SER A 368 13.58 -6.31 13.56
C SER A 368 13.29 -5.07 12.68
N ILE A 369 12.50 -5.32 11.62
CA ILE A 369 11.31 -4.58 11.12
C ILE A 369 11.48 -3.21 10.44
N PHE A 370 12.62 -2.52 10.52
CA PHE A 370 12.72 -1.18 9.91
C PHE A 370 13.91 -0.99 9.00
N SER A 371 13.67 -0.39 7.82
CA SER A 371 14.71 0.09 6.90
C SER A 371 15.61 1.14 7.59
N VAL A 372 16.86 1.25 7.14
CA VAL A 372 17.82 2.27 7.59
C VAL A 372 17.22 3.68 7.49
N ARG A 373 16.41 3.88 6.46
CA ARG A 373 15.66 5.10 6.15
C ARG A 373 14.59 5.44 7.20
N ASN A 374 13.78 4.48 7.66
CA ASN A 374 12.75 4.73 8.68
C ASN A 374 13.35 5.16 10.03
N TRP A 375 14.54 4.64 10.36
CA TRP A 375 15.28 5.07 11.55
C TRP A 375 15.81 6.50 11.45
N LEU A 376 16.42 6.83 10.31
CA LEU A 376 16.94 8.17 10.06
C LEU A 376 15.80 9.21 10.03
N TYR A 377 14.66 8.85 9.43
CA TYR A 377 13.47 9.71 9.42
C TYR A 377 12.91 9.96 10.79
N TRP A 378 12.77 8.92 11.61
CA TRP A 378 12.29 9.09 12.96
C TRP A 378 13.12 10.11 13.74
N GLY A 379 14.45 10.01 13.68
CA GLY A 379 15.36 10.93 14.35
C GLY A 379 15.27 12.39 13.85
N LEU A 380 15.12 12.59 12.54
CA LEU A 380 15.06 13.91 11.91
C LEU A 380 13.68 14.58 12.04
N ASP A 381 12.61 13.81 11.90
CA ASP A 381 11.24 14.29 12.10
C ASP A 381 11.00 14.74 13.55
N SER A 382 11.53 13.96 14.50
CA SER A 382 11.41 14.28 15.94
C SER A 382 11.99 15.65 16.31
N ILE A 383 13.03 16.12 15.61
CA ILE A 383 13.62 17.46 15.81
C ILE A 383 12.98 18.55 14.94
N GLY A 384 11.85 18.28 14.29
CA GLY A 384 11.11 19.22 13.44
C GLY A 384 11.69 19.38 12.03
N MET A 385 12.53 18.45 11.57
CA MET A 385 13.07 18.43 10.21
C MET A 385 12.25 17.44 9.36
N VAL A 386 11.21 17.96 8.71
CA VAL A 386 10.30 17.13 7.90
C VAL A 386 10.90 16.87 6.51
N ARG A 387 11.06 15.57 6.20
CA ARG A 387 11.24 14.91 4.87
C ARG A 387 12.63 14.90 4.20
N HIS A 388 13.13 13.67 4.03
CA HIS A 388 14.06 13.13 3.01
C HIS A 388 15.52 13.60 3.01
N PHE A 389 16.41 12.80 3.62
CA PHE A 389 17.85 13.06 3.63
C PHE A 389 18.68 11.78 3.40
N SER A 390 19.70 11.91 2.55
CA SER A 390 20.82 10.97 2.37
C SER A 390 22.12 11.66 2.80
N ALA A 391 23.05 10.90 3.35
CA ALA A 391 24.14 11.42 4.15
C ALA A 391 25.51 10.97 3.57
N MET A 392 26.50 11.88 3.49
CA MET A 392 27.87 11.69 2.98
C MET A 392 28.92 12.35 3.94
N SER A 393 30.13 11.77 4.19
CA SER A 393 31.18 12.17 5.18
C SER A 393 32.38 12.84 4.50
N PRO A 394 33.48 13.15 5.22
CA PRO A 394 34.68 13.80 4.68
C PRO A 394 35.82 12.91 4.13
N THR A 395 35.60 11.65 3.73
CA THR A 395 36.16 11.20 2.42
C THR A 395 35.15 11.37 1.29
N GLY A 396 33.92 11.67 1.67
CA GLY A 396 32.69 11.56 0.91
C GLY A 396 31.58 10.74 1.62
N GLY A 397 31.73 9.91 2.66
CA GLY A 397 30.62 8.96 3.04
C GLY A 397 30.16 8.93 4.51
N LEU A 398 28.93 9.37 4.88
CA LEU A 398 28.43 9.25 6.26
C LEU A 398 28.55 7.76 6.55
N LYS A 399 28.98 7.40 7.75
CA LYS A 399 28.88 5.98 8.08
C LYS A 399 27.42 5.60 7.90
N ASP A 400 27.23 4.50 7.18
CA ASP A 400 25.97 3.81 6.97
C ASP A 400 25.48 3.26 8.32
N ASP A 401 25.15 4.19 9.19
CA ASP A 401 24.73 3.98 10.55
C ASP A 401 23.48 4.81 10.73
N ARG A 402 22.49 4.20 11.39
CA ARG A 402 21.23 4.87 11.67
C ARG A 402 21.47 5.86 12.82
N TYR A 403 20.70 6.94 12.92
CA TYR A 403 20.85 7.91 14.02
C TYR A 403 19.54 8.07 14.77
N ILE A 404 19.63 8.16 16.10
CA ILE A 404 18.50 8.26 17.02
C ILE A 404 18.56 9.60 17.74
N ALA A 405 17.45 10.35 17.74
CA ALA A 405 17.28 11.51 18.62
C ALA A 405 17.08 11.03 20.07
N TRP A 406 18.19 10.84 20.79
CA TRP A 406 18.20 10.18 22.10
C TRP A 406 17.32 10.88 23.14
N ASP A 407 17.48 12.19 23.31
CA ASP A 407 16.73 12.94 24.32
C ASP A 407 15.22 12.91 24.04
N LEU A 408 14.82 12.97 22.76
CA LEU A 408 13.42 12.88 22.36
C LEU A 408 12.86 11.47 22.55
N LEU A 409 13.63 10.42 22.23
CA LEU A 409 13.24 9.04 22.49
C LEU A 409 12.98 8.82 23.97
N VAL A 410 13.88 9.30 24.84
CA VAL A 410 13.77 9.18 26.29
C VAL A 410 12.54 9.93 26.80
N ARG A 411 12.31 11.18 26.32
CA ARG A 411 11.13 11.96 26.69
C ARG A 411 9.83 11.26 26.28
N LEU A 412 9.73 10.83 25.02
CA LEU A 412 8.56 10.12 24.50
C LEU A 412 8.33 8.82 25.28
N ALA A 413 9.38 8.03 25.51
CA ALA A 413 9.29 6.80 26.29
C ALA A 413 8.79 7.06 27.72
N ASN A 414 9.26 8.11 28.39
CA ASN A 414 8.79 8.48 29.73
C ASN A 414 7.34 8.99 29.73
N GLU A 415 6.94 9.77 28.72
CA GLU A 415 5.56 10.22 28.57
C GLU A 415 4.60 9.05 28.37
N LEU A 416 4.95 8.10 27.48
CA LEU A 416 4.13 6.92 27.24
C LEU A 416 4.10 6.00 28.47
N LEU A 417 5.23 5.84 29.18
CA LEU A 417 5.29 5.04 30.40
C LEU A 417 4.35 5.55 31.50
N ASN A 418 4.15 6.86 31.60
CA ASN A 418 3.21 7.46 32.56
C ASN A 418 1.74 7.17 32.23
N ILE A 419 1.42 6.80 30.98
CA ILE A 419 0.07 6.41 30.55
C ILE A 419 -0.19 4.94 30.89
N VAL A 420 0.85 4.10 30.86
CA VAL A 420 0.71 2.68 31.18
C VAL A 420 0.38 2.52 32.67
N PRO A 421 -0.74 1.85 33.04
CA PRO A 421 -1.19 1.70 34.42
C PRO A 421 -0.35 0.69 35.23
N ILE A 422 0.96 0.88 35.33
CA ILE A 422 1.88 -0.08 35.97
C ILE A 422 1.71 -0.13 37.51
N ASN A 423 1.14 0.92 38.10
CA ASN A 423 1.06 1.15 39.55
C ASN A 423 -0.35 0.99 40.16
N THR A 424 -1.31 0.42 39.43
CA THR A 424 -2.72 0.30 39.86
C THR A 424 -2.95 -0.75 40.96
N GLY A 425 -1.99 -1.66 41.17
CA GLY A 425 -2.06 -2.72 42.19
C GLY A 425 -2.47 -4.10 41.65
N ASP A 426 -3.03 -4.15 40.45
CA ASP A 426 -3.46 -5.38 39.79
C ASP A 426 -2.31 -6.06 39.02
N TYR A 427 -2.25 -7.39 39.11
CA TYR A 427 -1.18 -8.15 38.45
C TYR A 427 -1.28 -8.09 36.91
N SER A 428 -2.50 -8.13 36.37
CA SER A 428 -2.73 -8.14 34.92
C SER A 428 -2.43 -6.79 34.25
N ASP A 429 -2.37 -5.68 35.00
CA ASP A 429 -2.06 -4.35 34.47
C ASP A 429 -0.58 -4.17 34.11
N LYS A 430 0.28 -5.09 34.54
CA LYS A 430 1.69 -5.11 34.12
C LYS A 430 1.92 -5.89 32.83
N LEU A 431 0.89 -6.57 32.31
CA LEU A 431 1.01 -7.56 31.26
C LEU A 431 0.32 -7.11 29.96
N TYR A 432 1.07 -7.12 28.86
CA TYR A 432 0.58 -6.70 27.55
C TYR A 432 1.14 -7.56 26.41
N SER A 433 0.37 -7.69 25.33
CA SER A 433 0.89 -7.96 23.99
C SER A 433 1.23 -6.64 23.29
N SER A 434 2.09 -6.67 22.27
CA SER A 434 2.35 -5.50 21.40
C SER A 434 1.07 -4.86 20.89
N THR A 435 0.08 -5.66 20.49
CA THR A 435 -1.22 -5.20 19.97
C THR A 435 -2.07 -4.52 21.03
N THR A 436 -2.16 -5.10 22.24
CA THR A 436 -2.92 -4.48 23.35
C THR A 436 -2.27 -3.21 23.85
N LEU A 437 -0.93 -3.16 23.93
CA LEU A 437 -0.22 -1.96 24.37
C LEU A 437 -0.31 -0.84 23.34
N PHE A 438 -0.18 -1.16 22.04
CA PHE A 438 -0.38 -0.17 20.99
C PHE A 438 -1.80 0.39 21.00
N ASN A 439 -2.82 -0.46 21.15
CA ASN A 439 -4.20 0.00 21.22
C ASN A 439 -4.49 0.94 22.40
N LEU A 440 -3.77 0.79 23.52
CA LEU A 440 -3.82 1.72 24.65
C LEU A 440 -3.19 3.08 24.30
N LEU A 441 -2.09 3.08 23.54
CA LEU A 441 -1.29 4.26 23.27
C LEU A 441 -1.62 4.96 21.93
N LYS A 442 -2.41 4.33 21.05
CA LYS A 442 -2.69 4.78 19.66
C LYS A 442 -3.22 6.21 19.52
N HIS A 443 -3.83 6.76 20.57
CA HIS A 443 -4.32 8.15 20.59
C HIS A 443 -3.21 9.19 20.82
N LYS A 444 -2.00 8.75 21.19
CA LYS A 444 -0.85 9.58 21.54
C LYS A 444 0.37 9.30 20.67
N VAL A 445 0.44 8.13 20.04
CA VAL A 445 1.60 7.68 19.29
C VAL A 445 1.17 6.95 18.03
N ASN A 446 1.89 7.19 16.93
CA ASN A 446 1.71 6.41 15.70
C ASN A 446 2.41 5.04 15.82
N LYS A 447 2.19 4.15 14.85
CA LYS A 447 2.73 2.78 14.90
C LYS A 447 4.27 2.75 14.87
N LEU A 448 4.89 3.58 14.05
CA LEU A 448 6.34 3.66 13.90
C LEU A 448 7.02 4.10 15.21
N ASP A 449 6.53 5.19 15.80
CA ASP A 449 7.01 5.74 17.07
C ASP A 449 6.84 4.75 18.22
N PHE A 450 5.71 4.03 18.25
CA PHE A 450 5.45 2.99 19.24
C PHE A 450 6.49 1.86 19.16
N ASP A 451 6.80 1.39 17.95
CA ASP A 451 7.75 0.30 17.77
C ASP A 451 9.19 0.74 18.11
N MET A 452 9.54 2.01 17.88
CA MET A 452 10.82 2.61 18.33
C MET A 452 10.92 2.63 19.86
N VAL A 453 9.85 3.07 20.54
CA VAL A 453 9.80 3.08 22.01
C VAL A 453 9.82 1.67 22.58
N LEU A 454 9.17 0.70 21.95
CA LEU A 454 9.21 -0.70 22.36
C LEU A 454 10.63 -1.26 22.29
N LYS A 455 11.39 -0.89 21.24
CA LYS A 455 12.81 -1.23 21.13
C LYS A 455 13.65 -0.57 22.22
N TYR A 456 13.37 0.68 22.57
CA TYR A 456 13.99 1.38 23.69
C TYR A 456 13.76 0.63 25.01
N TRP A 457 12.51 0.31 25.33
CA TRP A 457 12.17 -0.44 26.54
C TRP A 457 12.78 -1.85 26.56
N SER A 458 12.93 -2.52 25.41
CA SER A 458 13.58 -3.84 25.32
C SER A 458 15.03 -3.89 25.78
N ARG A 459 15.72 -2.74 25.79
CA ARG A 459 17.14 -2.64 26.18
C ARG A 459 17.28 -2.52 27.70
N ASP A 460 16.36 -1.83 28.35
CA ASP A 460 16.40 -1.56 29.77
C ASP A 460 15.48 -2.54 30.52
N THR A 461 16.09 -3.65 30.97
CA THR A 461 15.41 -4.68 31.76
C THR A 461 14.87 -4.17 33.11
N SER A 462 15.24 -2.95 33.51
CA SER A 462 14.65 -2.31 34.69
C SER A 462 13.24 -1.74 34.43
N ILE A 463 12.90 -1.48 33.17
CA ILE A 463 11.60 -0.94 32.75
C ILE A 463 10.62 -2.08 32.43
N CYS A 464 11.00 -3.00 31.55
CA CYS A 464 10.16 -4.14 31.20
C CYS A 464 10.97 -5.35 30.70
N GLN A 465 10.32 -6.52 30.75
CA GLN A 465 10.78 -7.75 30.13
C GLN A 465 9.96 -8.00 28.86
N ILE A 466 10.61 -8.50 27.81
CA ILE A 466 9.97 -8.77 26.52
C ILE A 466 10.32 -10.19 26.07
N LYS A 467 9.31 -10.95 25.62
CA LYS A 467 9.45 -12.32 25.08
C LYS A 467 8.70 -12.39 23.76
N VAL A 468 9.33 -12.94 22.71
CA VAL A 468 8.72 -13.12 21.40
C VAL A 468 8.43 -14.60 21.19
N SER A 469 7.20 -14.95 20.78
CA SER A 469 6.83 -16.33 20.44
C SER A 469 5.73 -16.34 19.37
N LYS A 470 5.90 -17.17 18.33
CA LYS A 470 4.91 -17.39 17.25
C LYS A 470 4.31 -16.09 16.69
N ASN A 471 5.15 -15.11 16.40
CA ASN A 471 4.79 -13.80 15.85
C ASN A 471 4.15 -12.79 16.84
N THR A 472 3.92 -13.15 18.10
CA THR A 472 3.42 -12.22 19.12
C THR A 472 4.56 -11.77 20.05
N THR A 473 4.61 -10.46 20.33
CA THR A 473 5.53 -9.89 21.32
C THR A 473 4.80 -9.69 22.65
N TYR A 474 5.26 -10.40 23.67
CA TYR A 474 4.76 -10.34 25.04
C TYR A 474 5.62 -9.39 25.87
N ILE A 475 4.99 -8.50 26.63
CA ILE A 475 5.61 -7.40 27.37
C ILE A 475 5.12 -7.46 28.81
N LYS A 476 6.06 -7.40 29.76
CA LYS A 476 5.79 -7.36 31.19
C LYS A 476 6.53 -6.19 31.82
N PHE A 477 5.81 -5.21 32.36
CA PHE A 477 6.38 -4.06 33.09
C PHE A 477 6.72 -4.45 34.53
N ASP A 478 7.70 -5.35 34.65
CA ASP A 478 8.28 -5.83 35.90
C ASP A 478 9.69 -6.37 35.63
N GLN A 479 10.48 -6.56 36.68
CA GLN A 479 11.83 -7.12 36.61
C GLN A 479 11.85 -8.65 36.51
N SER A 480 10.72 -9.31 36.79
CA SER A 480 10.61 -10.78 36.73
C SER A 480 10.44 -11.31 35.30
N SER A 481 11.00 -12.49 35.02
CA SER A 481 10.87 -13.13 33.71
C SER A 481 9.42 -13.44 33.36
N ILE A 482 9.06 -13.32 32.07
CA ILE A 482 7.73 -13.70 31.55
C ILE A 482 7.53 -15.21 31.65
N THR A 483 6.54 -15.64 32.44
CA THR A 483 6.15 -17.04 32.61
C THR A 483 5.11 -17.47 31.57
N GLU A 484 4.80 -18.77 31.49
CA GLU A 484 3.68 -19.26 30.65
C GLU A 484 2.32 -18.76 31.17
N ASP A 485 2.23 -18.48 32.47
CA ASP A 485 1.03 -17.95 33.13
C ASP A 485 0.77 -16.51 32.68
N ASP A 486 1.84 -15.71 32.63
CA ASP A 486 1.81 -14.34 32.11
C ASP A 486 1.29 -14.32 30.66
N ILE A 487 1.77 -15.25 29.82
CA ILE A 487 1.30 -15.41 28.44
C ILE A 487 -0.19 -15.77 28.40
N GLY A 488 -0.65 -16.65 29.28
CA GLY A 488 -2.06 -16.99 29.41
C GLY A 488 -2.95 -15.77 29.69
N ILE A 489 -2.54 -14.92 30.63
CA ILE A 489 -3.26 -13.69 30.98
C ILE A 489 -3.23 -12.68 29.82
N ILE A 490 -2.07 -12.51 29.17
CA ILE A 490 -1.94 -11.63 28.00
C ILE A 490 -2.86 -12.06 26.87
N ASN A 491 -2.95 -13.37 26.61
CA ASN A 491 -3.84 -13.91 25.59
C ASN A 491 -5.30 -13.63 25.94
N ILE A 492 -5.72 -13.79 27.20
CA ILE A 492 -7.08 -13.42 27.64
C ILE A 492 -7.37 -11.94 27.38
N LYS A 493 -6.45 -11.03 27.75
CA LYS A 493 -6.60 -9.59 27.48
C LYS A 493 -6.68 -9.29 25.99
N THR A 494 -5.88 -9.97 25.18
CA THR A 494 -5.90 -9.81 23.71
C THR A 494 -7.23 -10.30 23.14
N THR A 495 -7.75 -11.44 23.59
CA THR A 495 -9.09 -11.93 23.18
C THR A 495 -10.21 -10.98 23.62
N LEU A 496 -10.15 -10.41 24.83
CA LEU A 496 -11.12 -9.42 25.30
C LEU A 496 -11.14 -8.18 24.41
N LEU A 497 -9.97 -7.68 24.00
CA LEU A 497 -9.86 -6.54 23.09
C LEU A 497 -10.49 -6.87 21.72
N ASN A 498 -10.19 -8.04 21.16
CA ASN A 498 -10.74 -8.49 19.88
C ASN A 498 -12.27 -8.63 19.94
N LEU A 499 -12.79 -9.23 21.02
CA LEU A 499 -14.23 -9.34 21.26
C LEU A 499 -14.89 -7.96 21.40
N SER A 500 -14.26 -7.02 22.11
CA SER A 500 -14.78 -5.65 22.23
C SER A 500 -14.85 -4.95 20.88
N ASN A 501 -13.81 -5.05 20.04
CA ASN A 501 -13.80 -4.48 18.70
C ASN A 501 -14.90 -5.09 17.82
N ARG A 502 -15.03 -6.42 17.86
CA ARG A 502 -16.10 -7.15 17.15
C ARG A 502 -17.50 -6.74 17.62
N ASN A 503 -17.71 -6.59 18.92
CA ASN A 503 -18.99 -6.15 19.47
C ASN A 503 -19.36 -4.75 18.99
N ASN A 504 -18.41 -3.81 18.98
CA ASN A 504 -18.64 -2.45 18.49
C ASN A 504 -19.03 -2.44 17.00
N GLU A 505 -18.34 -3.23 16.18
CA GLU A 505 -18.64 -3.33 14.74
C GLU A 505 -20.02 -3.96 14.49
N LEU A 506 -20.35 -5.05 15.21
CA LEU A 506 -21.66 -5.69 15.15
C LEU A 506 -22.78 -4.72 15.53
N VAL A 507 -22.61 -3.93 16.61
CA VAL A 507 -23.58 -2.91 17.04
C VAL A 507 -23.77 -1.86 15.94
N SER A 508 -22.69 -1.33 15.37
CA SER A 508 -22.78 -0.36 14.27
C SER A 508 -23.53 -0.92 13.07
N ARG A 509 -23.26 -2.19 12.70
CA ARG A 509 -23.92 -2.84 11.57
C ARG A 509 -25.40 -3.12 11.82
N ILE A 510 -25.77 -3.54 13.03
CA ILE A 510 -27.16 -3.72 13.45
C ILE A 510 -27.94 -2.39 13.36
N GLU A 511 -27.32 -1.27 13.74
CA GLU A 511 -27.90 0.06 13.61
C GLU A 511 -28.11 0.45 12.13
N GLN A 512 -27.12 0.18 11.27
CA GLN A 512 -27.25 0.41 9.82
C GLN A 512 -28.40 -0.39 9.20
N LEU A 513 -28.51 -1.69 9.51
CA LEU A 513 -29.60 -2.53 9.01
C LEU A 513 -30.97 -2.04 9.51
N THR A 514 -31.04 -1.57 10.76
CA THR A 514 -32.26 -0.97 11.32
C THR A 514 -32.67 0.29 10.54
N ASN A 515 -31.71 1.17 10.23
CA ASN A 515 -31.95 2.38 9.45
C ASN A 515 -32.34 2.08 8.00
N GLN A 516 -31.75 1.05 7.38
CA GLN A 516 -32.14 0.60 6.05
C GLN A 516 -33.56 0.01 6.04
N ALA A 517 -33.92 -0.78 7.05
CA ALA A 517 -35.27 -1.34 7.20
C ALA A 517 -36.32 -0.22 7.33
N LYS A 518 -36.05 0.82 8.14
CA LYS A 518 -36.92 2.01 8.26
C LYS A 518 -37.12 2.76 6.93
N LYS A 519 -36.09 2.84 6.07
CA LYS A 519 -36.18 3.51 4.76
C LYS A 519 -37.02 2.75 3.73
N VAL A 520 -37.12 1.42 3.86
CA VAL A 520 -37.71 0.56 2.83
C VAL A 520 -39.03 -0.07 3.28
N LEU A 521 -39.74 0.56 4.22
CA LEU A 521 -41.01 0.09 4.78
C LEU A 521 -42.10 -0.22 3.74
N ASN A 522 -42.01 0.39 2.55
CA ASN A 522 -42.95 0.14 1.45
C ASN A 522 -42.79 -1.27 0.83
N ASN A 523 -41.65 -1.92 0.99
CA ASN A 523 -41.39 -3.27 0.46
C ASN A 523 -41.24 -4.29 1.61
N LYS A 524 -42.35 -4.91 2.00
CA LYS A 524 -42.41 -5.88 3.11
C LYS A 524 -41.43 -7.04 2.97
N GLN A 525 -41.18 -7.52 1.74
CA GLN A 525 -40.23 -8.62 1.52
C GLN A 525 -38.79 -8.17 1.82
N GLN A 526 -38.42 -6.97 1.38
CA GLN A 526 -37.09 -6.41 1.61
C GLN A 526 -36.87 -6.06 3.09
N VAL A 527 -37.89 -5.56 3.79
CA VAL A 527 -37.80 -5.33 5.24
C VAL A 527 -37.63 -6.64 6.00
N ARG A 528 -38.39 -7.70 5.65
CA ARG A 528 -38.23 -9.02 6.28
C ARG A 528 -36.81 -9.57 6.11
N HIS A 529 -36.22 -9.42 4.93
CA HIS A 529 -34.84 -9.84 4.68
C HIS A 529 -33.84 -9.07 5.55
N LEU A 530 -33.96 -7.74 5.64
CA LEU A 530 -33.11 -6.89 6.49
C LEU A 530 -33.27 -7.22 7.98
N LEU A 531 -34.50 -7.48 8.45
CA LEU A 531 -34.76 -7.88 9.82
C LEU A 531 -34.20 -9.27 10.15
N THR A 532 -34.25 -10.20 9.20
CA THR A 532 -33.65 -11.53 9.34
C THR A 532 -32.13 -11.44 9.50
N GLN A 533 -31.47 -10.67 8.62
CA GLN A 533 -30.03 -10.39 8.73
C GLN A 533 -29.69 -9.76 10.08
N ARG A 534 -30.50 -8.78 10.53
CA ARG A 534 -30.31 -8.13 11.83
C ARG A 534 -30.48 -9.08 13.01
N GLN A 535 -31.48 -9.97 13.00
CA GLN A 535 -31.72 -10.94 14.08
C GLN A 535 -30.55 -11.92 14.23
N ILE A 536 -29.93 -12.33 13.12
CA ILE A 536 -28.75 -13.20 13.13
C ILE A 536 -27.55 -12.48 13.73
N LEU A 537 -27.31 -11.22 13.32
CA LEU A 537 -26.25 -10.41 13.93
C LEU A 537 -26.50 -10.17 15.42
N ASN A 538 -27.76 -9.95 15.85
CA ASN A 538 -28.11 -9.83 17.27
C ASN A 538 -27.81 -11.12 18.06
N LYS A 539 -28.10 -12.30 17.50
CA LYS A 539 -27.74 -13.59 18.10
C LYS A 539 -26.22 -13.76 18.20
N SER A 540 -25.47 -13.32 17.19
CA SER A 540 -23.99 -13.33 17.19
C SER A 540 -23.43 -12.36 18.24
N LEU A 541 -23.98 -11.14 18.32
CA LEU A 541 -23.64 -10.13 19.31
C LEU A 541 -23.90 -10.61 20.74
N THR A 542 -25.04 -11.25 20.99
CA THR A 542 -25.37 -11.79 22.33
C THR A 542 -24.33 -12.82 22.77
N LYS A 543 -23.98 -13.77 21.90
CA LYS A 543 -22.97 -14.80 22.19
C LYS A 543 -21.57 -14.22 22.46
N THR A 544 -21.19 -13.17 21.73
CA THR A 544 -19.89 -12.51 21.86
C THR A 544 -19.82 -11.64 23.12
N ILE A 545 -20.92 -10.97 23.49
CA ILE A 545 -21.07 -10.28 24.78
C ILE A 545 -21.00 -11.25 25.95
N ASP A 546 -21.69 -12.39 25.88
CA ASP A 546 -21.65 -13.41 26.93
C ASP A 546 -20.21 -13.93 27.14
N SER A 547 -19.52 -14.25 26.04
CA SER A 547 -18.11 -14.67 26.07
C SER A 547 -17.20 -13.58 26.65
N PHE A 548 -17.45 -12.31 26.31
CA PHE A 548 -16.72 -11.16 26.86
C PHE A 548 -16.93 -11.03 28.37
N ASN A 549 -18.16 -11.18 28.85
CA ASN A 549 -18.50 -11.10 30.27
C ASN A 549 -17.88 -12.26 31.08
N GLU A 550 -17.88 -13.47 30.53
CA GLU A 550 -17.22 -14.63 31.13
C GLU A 550 -15.71 -14.39 31.30
N LEU A 551 -15.03 -13.96 30.24
CA LEU A 551 -13.59 -13.67 30.28
C LEU A 551 -13.25 -12.49 31.18
N THR A 552 -14.11 -11.47 31.23
CA THR A 552 -13.96 -10.33 32.16
C THR A 552 -14.05 -10.81 33.61
N THR A 553 -15.00 -11.69 33.92
CA THR A 553 -15.14 -12.30 35.26
C THR A 553 -13.90 -13.11 35.64
N VAL A 554 -13.32 -13.84 34.69
CA VAL A 554 -12.07 -14.58 34.88
C VAL A 554 -10.92 -13.61 35.21
N LEU A 555 -10.78 -12.52 34.45
CA LEU A 555 -9.72 -11.53 34.66
C LEU A 555 -9.84 -10.84 36.04
N VAL A 556 -11.05 -10.46 36.45
CA VAL A 556 -11.32 -9.89 37.78
C VAL A 556 -10.90 -10.86 38.89
N LYS A 557 -11.27 -12.14 38.78
CA LYS A 557 -10.86 -13.17 39.74
C LYS A 557 -9.34 -13.37 39.81
N ILE A 558 -8.64 -13.22 38.69
CA ILE A 558 -7.17 -13.28 38.64
C ILE A 558 -6.56 -12.10 39.40
N ASN A 559 -7.09 -10.89 39.23
CA ASN A 559 -6.61 -9.70 39.96
C ASN A 559 -6.93 -9.78 41.46
N ASP A 560 -8.11 -10.29 41.83
CA ASP A 560 -8.52 -10.45 43.24
C ASP A 560 -7.72 -11.54 43.98
N SER A 561 -7.19 -12.53 43.26
CA SER A 561 -6.46 -13.66 43.85
C SER A 561 -4.95 -13.44 43.84
N GLN A 562 -4.42 -12.74 44.84
CA GLN A 562 -2.96 -12.73 45.07
C GLN A 562 -2.37 -14.14 45.34
N ILE A 563 -3.22 -15.14 45.65
CA ILE A 563 -2.82 -16.52 45.90
C ILE A 563 -4.02 -17.42 45.53
N ASN A 564 -4.05 -18.12 44.39
CA ASN A 564 -4.84 -19.36 44.24
C ASN A 564 -4.48 -20.19 43.00
N HIS A 565 -3.66 -21.20 43.22
CA HIS A 565 -3.27 -22.26 42.27
C HIS A 565 -4.46 -23.12 41.78
N GLU A 566 -5.59 -23.14 42.50
CA GLU A 566 -6.78 -23.94 42.14
C GLU A 566 -7.60 -23.33 40.99
N ILE A 567 -7.76 -22.00 40.95
CA ILE A 567 -8.44 -21.29 39.84
C ILE A 567 -7.65 -21.48 38.54
N TYR A 568 -6.32 -21.46 38.64
CA TYR A 568 -5.38 -21.69 37.55
C TYR A 568 -5.51 -23.10 36.94
N THR A 569 -5.82 -24.11 37.76
CA THR A 569 -5.98 -25.50 37.28
C THR A 569 -7.29 -25.68 36.50
N GLN A 570 -8.36 -24.98 36.90
CA GLN A 570 -9.60 -24.89 36.11
C GLN A 570 -9.38 -24.16 34.78
N LEU A 571 -8.54 -23.12 34.75
CA LEU A 571 -8.15 -22.37 33.55
C LEU A 571 -7.41 -23.23 32.51
N LEU A 572 -6.59 -24.21 32.91
CA LEU A 572 -5.94 -25.16 31.99
C LEU A 572 -6.94 -26.11 31.29
N THR A 573 -8.04 -26.46 31.95
CA THR A 573 -9.17 -27.16 31.31
C THR A 573 -9.90 -26.25 30.33
N SER A 574 -10.09 -24.97 30.70
CA SER A 574 -10.61 -23.94 29.80
C SER A 574 -9.61 -23.53 28.72
N SER A 575 -8.32 -23.84 28.81
CA SER A 575 -7.30 -23.60 27.77
C SER A 575 -7.64 -24.34 26.47
N LYS A 576 -8.30 -25.50 26.55
CA LYS A 576 -8.86 -26.19 25.38
C LYS A 576 -10.03 -25.42 24.76
N VAL A 577 -10.88 -24.81 25.59
CA VAL A 577 -11.98 -23.93 25.16
C VAL A 577 -11.42 -22.64 24.55
N LEU A 578 -10.38 -22.07 25.16
CA LEU A 578 -9.64 -20.91 24.68
C LEU A 578 -8.93 -21.22 23.37
N ARG A 579 -8.35 -22.40 23.15
CA ARG A 579 -7.77 -22.77 21.83
C ARG A 579 -8.84 -22.84 20.75
N ASN A 580 -10.04 -23.34 21.08
CA ASN A 580 -11.19 -23.37 20.17
C ASN A 580 -11.83 -22.00 19.91
N LEU A 581 -11.76 -21.09 20.88
CA LEU A 581 -12.20 -19.69 20.73
C LEU A 581 -11.14 -18.87 20.00
N ASN A 582 -9.85 -19.07 20.29
CA ASN A 582 -8.74 -18.40 19.64
C ASN A 582 -8.65 -18.79 18.16
N SER A 583 -8.96 -20.04 17.79
CA SER A 583 -9.11 -20.43 16.38
C SER A 583 -10.30 -19.77 15.67
N LYS A 584 -11.23 -19.15 16.40
CA LYS A 584 -12.41 -18.45 15.87
C LYS A 584 -12.33 -16.91 15.98
N VAL A 585 -11.35 -16.37 16.72
CA VAL A 585 -11.24 -14.95 17.08
C VAL A 585 -9.83 -14.40 16.80
N ASN A 586 -9.03 -15.11 15.98
CA ASN A 586 -7.69 -14.65 15.59
C ASN A 586 -7.80 -13.55 14.53
N ILE A 587 -8.24 -12.37 14.98
CA ILE A 587 -8.51 -11.19 14.17
C ILE A 587 -7.62 -10.09 14.75
N GLU A 588 -6.64 -9.63 13.98
CA GLU A 588 -5.59 -8.72 14.47
C GLU A 588 -5.95 -7.24 14.29
N ASP A 589 -6.92 -6.92 13.41
CA ASP A 589 -7.33 -5.55 13.08
C ASP A 589 -8.86 -5.41 12.86
N VAL A 590 -9.32 -4.17 12.68
CA VAL A 590 -10.76 -3.85 12.50
C VAL A 590 -11.26 -4.26 11.11
N GLU A 591 -10.39 -4.35 10.11
CA GLU A 591 -10.78 -4.68 8.73
C GLU A 591 -11.07 -6.17 8.56
N SER A 592 -10.28 -7.02 9.20
CA SER A 592 -10.53 -8.45 9.29
C SER A 592 -11.81 -8.76 10.08
N VAL A 593 -12.16 -7.96 11.11
CA VAL A 593 -13.48 -8.05 11.76
C VAL A 593 -14.61 -7.78 10.75
N LYS A 594 -14.47 -6.76 9.90
CA LYS A 594 -15.47 -6.42 8.88
C LYS A 594 -15.64 -7.54 7.86
N LEU A 595 -14.52 -8.07 7.36
CA LEU A 595 -14.51 -9.13 6.36
C LEU A 595 -15.17 -10.42 6.90
N ASP A 596 -14.91 -10.77 8.16
CA ASP A 596 -15.57 -11.88 8.84
C ASP A 596 -17.10 -11.67 8.96
N ILE A 597 -17.54 -10.46 9.29
CA ILE A 597 -18.96 -10.11 9.36
C ILE A 597 -19.60 -10.20 7.97
N GLU A 598 -18.92 -9.72 6.92
CA GLU A 598 -19.38 -9.83 5.53
C GLU A 598 -19.50 -11.29 5.08
N GLN A 599 -18.54 -12.14 5.43
CA GLN A 599 -18.63 -13.57 5.16
C GLN A 599 -19.77 -14.26 5.92
N GLU A 600 -20.02 -13.88 7.17
CA GLU A 600 -21.19 -14.36 7.92
C GLU A 600 -22.50 -13.91 7.25
N MET A 601 -22.56 -12.69 6.72
CA MET A 601 -23.73 -12.19 5.99
C MET A 601 -23.93 -12.89 4.65
N ASN A 602 -22.88 -13.15 3.87
CA ASN A 602 -22.98 -13.85 2.59
C ASN A 602 -23.50 -15.28 2.77
N LYS A 603 -23.11 -15.96 3.85
CA LYS A 603 -23.66 -17.29 4.20
C LYS A 603 -25.16 -17.21 4.53
N VAL A 604 -25.62 -16.09 5.08
CA VAL A 604 -27.06 -15.87 5.35
C VAL A 604 -27.83 -15.67 4.06
N ASP A 605 -27.25 -15.03 3.05
CA ASP A 605 -27.89 -14.90 1.75
C ASP A 605 -28.00 -16.26 1.03
N GLU A 606 -27.01 -17.14 1.19
CA GLU A 606 -27.05 -18.53 0.68
C GLU A 606 -28.02 -19.44 1.45
N ILE A 607 -28.09 -19.31 2.78
CA ILE A 607 -28.93 -20.15 3.65
C ILE A 607 -30.37 -19.58 3.75
N GLY A 608 -30.57 -18.30 3.39
CA GLY A 608 -31.83 -17.57 3.46
C GLY A 608 -32.96 -18.19 2.63
N GLU A 609 -32.66 -18.98 1.58
CA GLU A 609 -33.68 -19.74 0.84
C GLU A 609 -34.15 -21.00 1.59
N VAL A 610 -33.36 -21.55 2.52
CA VAL A 610 -33.62 -22.84 3.18
C VAL A 610 -34.19 -22.68 4.60
N LEU A 611 -33.89 -21.58 5.30
CA LEU A 611 -34.35 -21.32 6.69
C LEU A 611 -35.80 -20.84 6.82
N PHE A 612 -36.57 -20.79 5.73
CA PHE A 612 -37.97 -20.31 5.71
C PHE A 612 -38.99 -21.15 6.50
N ASN A 613 -38.56 -22.19 7.23
CA ASN A 613 -39.44 -23.08 8.00
C ASN A 613 -38.89 -23.35 9.40
N THR A 614 -39.24 -22.50 10.37
CA THR A 614 -39.55 -22.83 11.79
C THR A 614 -39.59 -21.53 12.61
N GLY A 615 -40.50 -21.44 13.60
CA GLY A 615 -40.51 -20.56 14.79
C GLY A 615 -40.25 -19.04 14.67
N GLU A 616 -39.17 -18.64 13.99
CA GLU A 616 -38.60 -17.29 13.90
C GLU A 616 -39.42 -16.33 13.01
N GLN A 617 -40.34 -16.85 12.18
CA GLN A 617 -41.26 -16.02 11.38
C GLN A 617 -42.20 -15.16 12.24
N ALA A 618 -42.62 -15.65 13.41
CA ALA A 618 -43.55 -14.92 14.27
C ALA A 618 -42.88 -13.70 14.92
N GLU A 619 -41.62 -13.83 15.37
CA GLU A 619 -40.85 -12.73 15.95
C GLU A 619 -40.54 -11.66 14.90
N ILE A 620 -40.15 -12.05 13.67
CA ILE A 620 -39.87 -11.10 12.59
C ILE A 620 -41.14 -10.36 12.17
N GLU A 621 -42.30 -11.04 12.15
CA GLU A 621 -43.57 -10.41 11.78
C GLU A 621 -44.06 -9.45 12.88
N GLU A 622 -43.92 -9.81 14.16
CA GLU A 622 -44.23 -8.93 15.29
C GLU A 622 -43.34 -7.67 15.29
N GLU A 623 -42.06 -7.84 14.95
CA GLU A 623 -41.09 -6.76 14.87
C GLU A 623 -41.30 -5.86 13.65
N LEU A 624 -41.69 -6.44 12.51
CA LEU A 624 -42.14 -5.70 11.33
C LEU A 624 -43.38 -4.86 11.65
N GLU A 625 -44.36 -5.42 12.36
CA GLU A 625 -45.55 -4.68 12.80
C GLU A 625 -45.20 -3.56 13.78
N ALA A 626 -44.26 -3.79 14.70
CA ALA A 626 -43.79 -2.76 15.62
C ALA A 626 -43.12 -1.58 14.89
N LEU A 627 -42.25 -1.86 13.91
CA LEU A 627 -41.60 -0.83 13.09
C LEU A 627 -42.58 -0.02 12.23
N ILE A 628 -43.62 -0.67 11.70
CA ILE A 628 -44.69 0.01 10.95
C ILE A 628 -45.46 0.95 11.88
N ARG A 629 -45.81 0.49 13.10
CA ARG A 629 -46.48 1.32 14.11
C ARG A 629 -45.63 2.53 14.53
N GLU A 630 -44.35 2.32 14.81
CA GLU A 630 -43.42 3.39 15.21
C GLU A 630 -43.30 4.47 14.13
N ASN A 631 -43.18 4.06 12.85
CA ASN A 631 -43.11 5.00 11.73
C ASN A 631 -44.43 5.74 11.48
N GLU A 632 -45.59 5.09 11.71
CA GLU A 632 -46.90 5.75 11.64
C GLU A 632 -47.02 6.82 12.74
N GLU A 633 -46.57 6.52 13.97
CA GLU A 633 -46.54 7.47 15.09
C GLU A 633 -45.57 8.65 14.85
N GLU A 634 -44.39 8.39 14.28
CA GLU A 634 -43.44 9.45 13.89
C GLU A 634 -44.03 10.36 12.81
N ARG A 635 -44.69 9.79 11.78
CA ARG A 635 -45.38 10.58 10.75
C ARG A 635 -46.53 11.42 11.31
N ILE A 636 -47.28 10.90 12.27
CA ILE A 636 -48.35 11.66 12.96
C ILE A 636 -47.74 12.82 13.75
N LYS A 637 -46.67 12.59 14.51
CA LYS A 637 -45.96 13.64 15.26
C LYS A 637 -45.36 14.69 14.34
N GLU A 638 -44.78 14.29 13.21
CA GLU A 638 -44.23 15.21 12.20
C GLU A 638 -45.35 16.04 11.56
N GLN A 639 -46.49 15.44 11.21
CA GLN A 639 -47.66 16.16 10.70
C GLN A 639 -48.25 17.11 11.75
N GLU A 640 -48.29 16.75 13.03
CA GLU A 640 -48.70 17.64 14.11
C GLU A 640 -47.71 18.80 14.30
N LEU A 641 -46.41 18.55 14.15
CA LEU A 641 -45.38 19.59 14.22
C LEU A 641 -45.50 20.56 13.04
N ILE A 642 -45.67 20.05 11.83
CA ILE A 642 -45.92 20.84 10.61
C ILE A 642 -47.22 21.64 10.74
N LYS A 643 -48.27 21.03 11.30
CA LYS A 643 -49.54 21.73 11.56
C LYS A 643 -49.36 22.84 12.58
N LYS A 644 -48.66 22.59 13.70
CA LYS A 644 -48.31 23.62 14.70
C LYS A 644 -47.45 24.74 14.10
N LEU A 645 -46.49 24.42 13.24
CA LEU A 645 -45.68 25.38 12.50
C LEU A 645 -46.55 26.23 11.55
N SER A 646 -47.48 25.60 10.82
CA SER A 646 -48.41 26.31 9.94
C SER A 646 -49.43 27.18 10.69
N GLU A 647 -49.82 26.80 11.91
CA GLU A 647 -50.69 27.59 12.79
C GLU A 647 -49.95 28.77 13.43
N LEU A 648 -48.62 28.67 13.60
CA LEU A 648 -47.76 29.76 14.05
C LEU A 648 -47.49 30.80 12.95
N ASP A 649 -47.50 30.40 11.67
CA ASP A 649 -47.27 31.29 10.51
C ASP A 649 -48.52 32.10 10.06
N VAL A 650 -49.68 31.94 10.71
CA VAL A 650 -50.90 32.72 10.38
C VAL A 650 -51.03 34.02 11.22
N ASN A 651 -50.07 34.34 12.09
CA ASN A 651 -50.17 35.52 12.97
C ASN A 651 -48.89 36.38 13.04
N LYS A 652 -48.29 36.74 11.90
CA LYS A 652 -47.41 37.92 11.80
C LYS A 652 -47.55 38.63 10.46
N GLU A 653 -48.61 39.44 10.38
CA GLU A 653 -48.59 40.64 9.56
C GLU A 653 -47.82 41.74 10.31
N ILE A 654 -46.85 42.35 9.61
CA ILE A 654 -46.29 43.71 9.79
C ILE A 654 -45.18 43.89 10.88
N GLU A 655 -43.91 43.98 10.45
CA GLU A 655 -43.12 45.23 10.32
C GLU A 655 -41.70 44.93 9.81
N GLU A 656 -41.30 45.61 8.72
CA GLU A 656 -40.01 45.46 8.03
C GLU A 656 -38.80 45.98 8.86
N PRO A 657 -37.58 45.43 8.64
CA PRO A 657 -36.43 45.60 9.53
C PRO A 657 -35.65 46.91 9.37
N GLU A 658 -36.19 47.92 8.67
CA GLU A 658 -35.42 49.13 8.31
C GLU A 658 -35.46 50.26 9.34
N LYS A 659 -36.25 50.16 10.44
CA LYS A 659 -36.34 51.23 11.46
C LYS A 659 -35.64 50.97 12.80
N VAL A 660 -34.91 49.87 12.95
CA VAL A 660 -34.24 49.53 14.23
C VAL A 660 -32.75 49.95 14.25
N GLN A 661 -32.12 50.16 13.09
CA GLN A 661 -30.69 50.54 13.03
C GLN A 661 -30.42 52.05 13.22
N GLU A 662 -31.44 52.92 13.13
CA GLU A 662 -31.28 54.36 13.44
C GLU A 662 -31.33 54.68 14.94
N ARG A 663 -31.85 53.79 15.79
CA ARG A 663 -31.99 54.07 17.25
C ARG A 663 -30.85 53.55 18.13
N ALA A 664 -29.89 52.80 17.57
CA ALA A 664 -28.76 52.25 18.33
C ALA A 664 -27.44 53.03 18.18
N LYS A 665 -27.38 54.06 17.32
CA LYS A 665 -26.16 54.83 17.03
C LYS A 665 -26.01 56.16 17.80
N GLU A 666 -26.93 56.51 18.70
CA GLU A 666 -26.96 57.83 19.34
C GLU A 666 -26.69 57.86 20.85
N LYS A 667 -26.04 56.83 21.42
CA LYS A 667 -25.69 56.80 22.86
C LYS A 667 -24.29 56.26 23.18
N VAL A 668 -23.23 56.80 22.56
CA VAL A 668 -21.89 56.88 23.18
C VAL A 668 -21.15 58.07 22.58
N LEU A 669 -21.17 59.22 23.26
CA LEU A 669 -20.40 60.48 23.10
C LEU A 669 -21.23 61.50 23.91
N VAL A 670 -20.80 62.21 24.96
CA VAL A 670 -19.51 62.74 25.44
C VAL A 670 -19.72 63.19 26.93
N PRO A 671 -18.89 64.05 27.56
CA PRO A 671 -17.61 63.88 28.26
C PRO A 671 -17.69 64.07 29.81
N ASN A 672 -16.70 63.55 30.54
CA ASN A 672 -15.79 64.32 31.40
C ASN A 672 -14.66 63.43 31.91
#